data_AF-A0A0H2SQS7-F1
#
_entry.id   AF-A0A0H2SQS7-F1
#
_cell.length_a   1.000
_cell.length_b   1.000
_cell.length_c   1.000
_cell.angle_alpha   90.00
_cell.angle_beta   90.00
_cell.angle_gamma   90.00
#
_symmetry.space_group_name_H-M   'P 1'
#
loop_
_entity.id
_entity.type
_entity.pdbx_description
1 polymer ?
#
loop_
_entity_poly.entity_id
_entity_poly.type
_entity_poly.pdbx_seq_one_letter_code
_entity_poly.pdbx_strand_id
1 'polypeptide(L)'
;MGAPNLDSALTLDDWVGKNATYSDNVPRHVRDAISRLFMVSKDDIHHIPSAETPITKLLSLSIPKIEASLVFPESNRWFSPRPPNDTIVNLLSRPIPPYNFLRQLKEHSGQSFLDGAKSIKDPRFKESYLPLSSLGVWRALVDVANGRERWAPAVKWLDKLCTNTTTPRQKALFGKAKSLLETLGWDAPVLCLGAQPGFTTTLQFTRLFRNQWLSNDLLDMMVTHLAARLRKSSESRVVICALSFSESVIRASKDGNYAPEKAPQLARYAAFLKEGGYERMLFPLFVNDNHWVTVELHLKKWEIKIGNSMHQSSDPKFFIKALRKWARLAFGVELTSVGNTLDHSVQNDMSSCGFCCVNTIAVNALGDLLWNACEKELDRMEWFVLLAENVMSSNITSDMQDSCAVSDRPDAIGTPVERSAPMDFSDLGTNSVDYSAMVQIRYDTQPQHLSCSTRRGQSEHQKESVRQQLSRELNAILKAAKLREASSAALGTNSRLNRWQSSGAANGAGCNASPGDTEAQAALAGNSFNAMAVATATAKTALRKRMKHFKDAKVPCLPLLENALVTPLRPLVQGEYGFVFHEGRIVLAHVVAIYSKGGGKNGRHGNVEKVTMITGASYIVVKTFEHVWLRKFGDSVQSKKFGHFTSLVFLCVLKHKPSAAASQGPTMTGKGLEVGEQDYATFCELSNGSKNIATAIKEHGKRGKRIPKDSEAVQAVETEAEDNESNSD
;
A
#
# COMPACT_ATOMS: atom_id res chain seq x y z
N MET A 1 -33.72 -43.98 -17.14
CA MET A 1 -32.61 -44.50 -16.32
C MET A 1 -31.90 -43.30 -15.73
N GLY A 2 -32.09 -43.04 -14.42
CA GLY A 2 -31.43 -41.93 -13.74
C GLY A 2 -29.93 -42.20 -13.66
N ALA A 3 -29.11 -41.21 -14.03
CA ALA A 3 -27.67 -41.30 -13.82
C ALA A 3 -27.42 -41.54 -12.33
N PRO A 4 -26.65 -42.57 -11.94
CA PRO A 4 -26.31 -42.78 -10.54
C PRO A 4 -25.61 -41.52 -10.02
N ASN A 5 -26.09 -41.03 -8.88
CA ASN A 5 -25.51 -39.90 -8.18
C ASN A 5 -24.07 -40.28 -7.80
N LEU A 6 -23.11 -39.91 -8.65
CA LEU A 6 -21.69 -40.30 -8.58
C LEU A 6 -20.94 -39.61 -7.42
N ASP A 7 -21.65 -38.88 -6.57
CA ASP A 7 -21.19 -38.42 -5.25
C ASP A 7 -21.23 -39.54 -4.21
N SER A 8 -20.73 -40.74 -4.54
CA SER A 8 -20.25 -41.64 -3.49
C SER A 8 -19.13 -40.91 -2.77
N ALA A 9 -19.44 -40.40 -1.57
CA ALA A 9 -18.63 -39.44 -0.84
C ALA A 9 -17.18 -39.92 -0.69
N LEU A 10 -16.28 -39.39 -1.53
CA LEU A 10 -14.85 -39.58 -1.37
C LEU A 10 -14.50 -39.22 0.08
N THR A 11 -13.93 -40.18 0.79
CA THR A 11 -13.48 -40.02 2.16
C THR A 11 -12.14 -39.32 2.18
N LEU A 12 -11.73 -38.79 3.34
CA LEU A 12 -10.41 -38.18 3.48
C LEU A 12 -9.28 -39.17 3.17
N ASP A 13 -9.50 -40.45 3.46
CA ASP A 13 -8.54 -41.54 3.22
C ASP A 13 -8.29 -41.82 1.73
N ASP A 14 -9.22 -41.42 0.86
CA ASP A 14 -9.06 -41.53 -0.60
C ASP A 14 -8.03 -40.53 -1.16
N TRP A 15 -7.63 -39.53 -0.36
CA TRP A 15 -6.70 -38.47 -0.77
C TRP A 15 -5.32 -38.59 -0.12
N VAL A 16 -5.24 -39.13 1.10
CA VAL A 16 -4.01 -39.18 1.88
C VAL A 16 -3.07 -40.30 1.40
N GLY A 17 -1.81 -39.97 1.11
CA GLY A 17 -0.79 -40.90 0.64
C GLY A 17 -0.97 -41.35 -0.82
N LYS A 18 -1.84 -40.69 -1.60
CA LYS A 18 -2.14 -41.04 -3.00
C LYS A 18 -1.40 -40.18 -4.03
N ASN A 19 -0.31 -39.52 -3.63
CA ASN A 19 0.44 -38.55 -4.45
C ASN A 19 -0.45 -37.42 -5.00
N ALA A 20 -1.53 -37.08 -4.29
CA ALA A 20 -2.43 -36.00 -4.68
C ALA A 20 -1.73 -34.64 -4.48
N THR A 21 -1.97 -33.69 -5.39
CA THR A 21 -1.44 -32.32 -5.27
C THR A 21 -2.47 -31.40 -4.63
N TYR A 22 -2.09 -30.74 -3.52
CA TYR A 22 -2.90 -29.73 -2.87
C TYR A 22 -2.98 -28.48 -3.75
N SER A 23 -4.10 -28.35 -4.44
CA SER A 23 -4.38 -27.29 -5.41
C SER A 23 -5.83 -26.83 -5.29
N ASP A 24 -6.23 -25.83 -6.09
CA ASP A 24 -7.62 -25.35 -6.11
C ASP A 24 -8.62 -26.43 -6.58
N ASN A 25 -8.12 -27.49 -7.23
CA ASN A 25 -8.92 -28.64 -7.68
C ASN A 25 -9.26 -29.61 -6.55
N VAL A 26 -8.65 -29.47 -5.36
CA VAL A 26 -9.03 -30.29 -4.20
C VAL A 26 -10.46 -29.93 -3.78
N PRO A 27 -11.36 -30.93 -3.65
CA PRO A 27 -12.74 -30.68 -3.25
C PRO A 27 -12.83 -29.85 -1.98
N ARG A 28 -13.83 -28.94 -1.92
CA ARG A 28 -14.00 -28.02 -0.79
C ARG A 28 -14.09 -28.75 0.55
N HIS A 29 -14.83 -29.86 0.63
CA HIS A 29 -14.97 -30.63 1.86
C HIS A 29 -13.64 -31.22 2.37
N VAL A 30 -12.72 -31.61 1.47
CA VAL A 30 -11.36 -32.06 1.82
C VAL A 30 -10.54 -30.88 2.34
N ARG A 31 -10.57 -29.72 1.66
CA ARG A 31 -9.89 -28.49 2.12
C ARG A 31 -10.39 -28.03 3.49
N ASP A 32 -11.69 -28.13 3.74
CA ASP A 32 -12.30 -27.78 5.03
C ASP A 32 -11.88 -28.78 6.12
N ALA A 33 -11.85 -30.08 5.81
CA ALA A 33 -11.37 -31.12 6.75
C ALA A 33 -9.90 -30.91 7.11
N ILE A 34 -9.03 -30.67 6.13
CA ILE A 34 -7.62 -30.34 6.34
C ILE A 34 -7.49 -29.08 7.18
N SER A 35 -8.27 -28.04 6.86
CA SER A 35 -8.23 -26.78 7.61
C SER A 35 -8.57 -26.99 9.08
N ARG A 36 -9.60 -27.79 9.39
CA ARG A 36 -9.98 -28.15 10.77
C ARG A 36 -8.87 -28.88 11.53
N LEU A 37 -8.11 -29.76 10.88
CA LEU A 37 -6.99 -30.48 11.53
C LEU A 37 -5.85 -29.55 12.02
N PHE A 38 -5.68 -28.40 11.37
CA PHE A 38 -4.68 -27.39 11.74
C PHE A 38 -5.26 -26.23 12.58
N MET A 39 -6.54 -26.30 12.96
CA MET A 39 -7.14 -25.35 13.90
C MET A 39 -6.91 -25.81 15.33
N VAL A 40 -7.05 -24.87 16.28
CA VAL A 40 -7.05 -25.20 17.71
C VAL A 40 -8.25 -26.11 17.97
N SER A 41 -8.03 -27.26 18.59
CA SER A 41 -9.12 -28.18 18.92
C SER A 41 -10.00 -27.59 20.02
N LYS A 42 -11.24 -28.05 20.14
CA LYS A 42 -12.11 -27.64 21.27
C LYS A 42 -11.50 -28.01 22.61
N ASP A 43 -10.77 -29.12 22.66
CA ASP A 43 -10.09 -29.57 23.87
C ASP A 43 -8.84 -28.73 24.15
N ASP A 44 -8.18 -28.14 23.16
CA ASP A 44 -6.96 -27.35 23.38
C ASP A 44 -7.24 -25.86 23.63
N ILE A 45 -8.45 -25.37 23.29
CA ILE A 45 -8.76 -23.93 23.32
C ILE A 45 -8.64 -23.35 24.73
N HIS A 46 -8.90 -24.14 25.77
CA HIS A 46 -8.83 -23.69 27.16
C HIS A 46 -7.39 -23.47 27.65
N HIS A 47 -6.39 -23.95 26.91
CA HIS A 47 -4.98 -23.67 27.18
C HIS A 47 -4.53 -22.30 26.66
N ILE A 48 -5.32 -21.67 25.81
CA ILE A 48 -5.00 -20.39 25.17
C ILE A 48 -5.86 -19.31 25.83
N PRO A 49 -5.27 -18.19 26.28
CA PRO A 49 -6.05 -17.08 26.79
C PRO A 49 -7.04 -16.58 25.72
N SER A 50 -8.34 -16.67 26.03
CA SER A 50 -9.39 -16.08 25.20
C SER A 50 -9.17 -14.57 25.02
N ALA A 51 -9.64 -13.99 23.91
CA ALA A 51 -9.68 -12.55 23.69
C ALA A 51 -10.40 -11.78 24.83
N GLU A 52 -11.36 -12.45 25.48
CA GLU A 52 -12.11 -11.95 26.65
C GLU A 52 -11.33 -12.07 27.98
N THR A 53 -10.12 -12.66 27.97
CA THR A 53 -9.30 -12.74 29.19
C THR A 53 -8.96 -11.32 29.65
N PRO A 54 -9.22 -10.96 30.92
CA PRO A 54 -8.91 -9.63 31.41
C PRO A 54 -7.44 -9.26 31.21
N ILE A 55 -7.18 -7.99 30.90
CA ILE A 55 -5.83 -7.50 30.59
C ILE A 55 -4.86 -7.77 31.74
N THR A 56 -5.24 -7.50 32.98
CA THR A 56 -4.36 -7.77 34.15
C THR A 56 -4.03 -9.25 34.29
N LYS A 57 -4.99 -10.14 34.02
CA LYS A 57 -4.78 -11.58 34.00
C LYS A 57 -3.85 -11.99 32.85
N LEU A 58 -4.04 -11.48 31.64
CA LEU A 58 -3.13 -11.73 30.52
C LEU A 58 -1.68 -11.39 30.88
N LEU A 59 -1.45 -10.24 31.51
CA LEU A 59 -0.11 -9.76 31.84
C LEU A 59 0.59 -10.63 32.91
N SER A 60 -0.17 -11.29 33.79
CA SER A 60 0.37 -12.20 34.81
C SER A 60 0.65 -13.61 34.30
N LEU A 61 0.05 -14.02 33.18
CA LEU A 61 0.31 -15.33 32.58
C LEU A 61 1.76 -15.45 32.08
N SER A 62 2.34 -16.64 32.20
CA SER A 62 3.58 -16.97 31.49
C SER A 62 3.23 -17.36 30.05
N ILE A 63 3.64 -16.55 29.08
CA ILE A 63 3.43 -16.83 27.66
C ILE A 63 4.80 -17.14 27.06
N PRO A 64 4.94 -18.23 26.28
CA PRO A 64 6.22 -18.54 25.67
C PRO A 64 6.70 -17.41 24.77
N LYS A 65 8.02 -17.18 24.77
CA LYS A 65 8.61 -16.13 23.94
C LYS A 65 8.56 -16.52 22.47
N ILE A 66 8.33 -15.53 21.60
CA ILE A 66 8.54 -15.70 20.16
C ILE A 66 10.04 -15.74 19.91
N GLU A 67 10.52 -16.83 19.32
CA GLU A 67 11.93 -17.01 19.00
C GLU A 67 12.29 -16.15 17.78
N ALA A 68 13.29 -15.27 17.91
CA ALA A 68 13.71 -14.39 16.82
C ALA A 68 14.97 -14.88 16.09
N SER A 69 15.73 -15.80 16.69
CA SER A 69 17.18 -15.95 16.40
C SER A 69 17.60 -17.27 15.74
N LEU A 70 16.67 -18.19 15.45
CA LEU A 70 17.03 -19.51 14.94
C LEU A 70 16.93 -19.62 13.41
N VAL A 71 17.92 -20.30 12.82
CA VAL A 71 17.81 -20.84 11.46
C VAL A 71 16.87 -22.04 11.53
N PHE A 72 15.65 -21.85 11.04
CA PHE A 72 14.69 -22.94 10.91
C PHE A 72 15.01 -23.75 9.65
N PRO A 73 15.00 -25.09 9.69
CA PRO A 73 15.07 -25.88 8.46
C PRO A 73 13.82 -25.63 7.62
N GLU A 74 13.85 -26.08 6.36
CA GLU A 74 12.71 -25.95 5.45
C GLU A 74 11.39 -26.41 6.12
N SER A 75 10.35 -25.58 6.05
CA SER A 75 9.11 -25.79 6.79
C SER A 75 8.38 -27.09 6.41
N ASN A 76 8.56 -27.60 5.19
CA ASN A 76 8.02 -28.89 4.79
C ASN A 76 8.64 -30.07 5.58
N ARG A 77 9.88 -29.95 6.06
CA ARG A 77 10.56 -30.99 6.86
C ARG A 77 10.06 -31.08 8.30
N TRP A 78 9.18 -30.17 8.73
CA TRP A 78 8.54 -30.21 10.04
C TRP A 78 7.35 -31.17 10.07
N PHE A 79 6.87 -31.64 8.94
CA PHE A 79 5.77 -32.60 8.90
C PHE A 79 6.30 -34.03 8.92
N SER A 80 5.65 -34.91 9.69
CA SER A 80 6.12 -36.28 9.89
C SER A 80 4.96 -37.28 9.73
N PRO A 81 5.19 -38.44 9.10
CA PRO A 81 4.19 -39.50 8.99
C PRO A 81 4.00 -40.29 10.30
N ARG A 82 4.88 -40.09 11.29
CA ARG A 82 4.75 -40.72 12.62
C ARG A 82 3.54 -40.13 13.37
N PRO A 83 2.81 -40.94 14.17
CA PRO A 83 1.75 -40.43 15.01
C PRO A 83 2.30 -39.45 16.06
N PRO A 84 1.49 -38.51 16.56
CA PRO A 84 1.91 -37.64 17.65
C PRO A 84 2.21 -38.47 18.90
N ASN A 85 3.34 -38.19 19.55
CA ASN A 85 3.74 -38.79 20.83
C ASN A 85 3.89 -37.73 21.93
N ASP A 86 3.48 -36.50 21.64
CA ASP A 86 3.62 -35.34 22.49
C ASP A 86 2.29 -34.59 22.59
N THR A 87 2.15 -33.71 23.58
CA THR A 87 0.88 -33.04 23.90
C THR A 87 0.97 -31.54 23.70
N ILE A 88 -0.19 -30.89 23.55
CA ILE A 88 -0.26 -29.42 23.51
C ILE A 88 0.21 -28.81 24.83
N VAL A 89 0.04 -29.48 25.97
CA VAL A 89 0.56 -28.99 27.26
C VAL A 89 2.08 -28.80 27.22
N ASN A 90 2.81 -29.76 26.63
CA ASN A 90 4.25 -29.65 26.45
C ASN A 90 4.63 -28.57 25.44
N LEU A 91 3.76 -28.23 24.47
CA LEU A 91 3.94 -27.13 23.54
C LEU A 91 4.00 -25.78 24.25
N LEU A 92 3.19 -25.59 25.30
CA LEU A 92 3.07 -24.33 26.05
C LEU A 92 4.34 -23.98 26.84
N SER A 93 5.32 -24.87 26.95
CA SER A 93 6.62 -24.56 27.56
C SER A 93 7.71 -24.22 26.52
N ARG A 94 7.40 -24.33 25.22
CA ARG A 94 8.37 -24.17 24.13
C ARG A 94 8.34 -22.78 23.53
N PRO A 95 9.49 -22.24 23.08
CA PRO A 95 9.51 -20.99 22.32
C PRO A 95 8.65 -21.09 21.05
N ILE A 96 7.84 -20.06 20.80
CA ILE A 96 6.97 -19.98 19.64
C ILE A 96 7.82 -19.70 18.41
N PRO A 97 7.67 -20.45 17.30
CA PRO A 97 8.37 -20.10 16.06
C PRO A 97 7.97 -18.70 15.56
N PRO A 98 8.86 -17.99 14.83
CA PRO A 98 8.56 -16.70 14.26
C PRO A 98 7.31 -16.73 13.37
N TYR A 99 6.58 -15.60 13.33
CA TYR A 99 5.32 -15.51 12.60
C TYR A 99 5.42 -15.86 11.11
N ASN A 100 6.47 -15.37 10.44
CA ASN A 100 6.72 -15.67 9.02
C ASN A 100 7.00 -17.17 8.79
N PHE A 101 7.62 -17.86 9.75
CA PHE A 101 7.84 -19.30 9.67
C PHE A 101 6.55 -20.09 9.89
N LEU A 102 5.71 -19.70 10.86
CA LEU A 102 4.38 -20.30 11.06
C LEU A 102 3.49 -20.15 9.82
N ARG A 103 3.61 -19.06 9.08
CA ARG A 103 2.97 -18.90 7.77
C ARG A 103 3.45 -19.96 6.79
N GLN A 104 4.76 -20.12 6.63
CA GLN A 104 5.31 -21.12 5.71
C GLN A 104 4.87 -22.54 6.08
N LEU A 105 4.80 -22.86 7.38
CA LEU A 105 4.20 -24.11 7.84
C LEU A 105 2.74 -24.25 7.39
N LYS A 106 1.93 -23.20 7.52
CA LYS A 106 0.53 -23.21 7.07
C LYS A 106 0.39 -23.36 5.55
N GLU A 107 1.27 -22.74 4.77
CA GLU A 107 1.28 -22.87 3.31
C GLU A 107 1.60 -24.31 2.88
N HIS A 108 2.52 -24.99 3.58
CA HIS A 108 2.85 -26.40 3.29
C HIS A 108 1.89 -27.40 3.94
N SER A 109 1.05 -26.99 4.89
CA SER A 109 0.26 -27.91 5.70
C SER A 109 -0.70 -28.78 4.88
N GLY A 110 -1.27 -28.21 3.82
CA GLY A 110 -2.20 -28.92 2.93
C GLY A 110 -1.52 -30.05 2.16
N GLN A 111 -0.41 -29.75 1.49
CA GLN A 111 0.35 -30.76 0.74
C GLN A 111 0.94 -31.81 1.68
N SER A 112 1.56 -31.40 2.80
CA SER A 112 2.14 -32.34 3.76
C SER A 112 1.12 -33.32 4.33
N PHE A 113 -0.13 -32.88 4.56
CA PHE A 113 -1.20 -33.77 5.00
C PHE A 113 -1.58 -34.78 3.89
N LEU A 114 -1.74 -34.34 2.64
CA LEU A 114 -1.98 -35.24 1.51
C LEU A 114 -0.82 -36.21 1.27
N ASP A 115 0.41 -35.83 1.64
CA ASP A 115 1.59 -36.69 1.59
C ASP A 115 1.66 -37.71 2.76
N GLY A 116 0.68 -37.70 3.67
CA GLY A 116 0.59 -38.68 4.76
C GLY A 116 1.15 -38.20 6.11
N ALA A 117 1.39 -36.90 6.29
CA ALA A 117 1.81 -36.38 7.59
C ALA A 117 0.70 -36.53 8.65
N LYS A 118 1.09 -37.05 9.81
CA LYS A 118 0.21 -37.25 10.98
C LYS A 118 0.59 -36.34 12.16
N SER A 119 1.78 -35.75 12.14
CA SER A 119 2.29 -34.91 13.22
C SER A 119 3.21 -33.79 12.71
N ILE A 120 3.53 -32.85 13.60
CA ILE A 120 4.56 -31.83 13.42
C ILE A 120 5.78 -32.20 14.28
N LYS A 121 6.94 -32.41 13.67
CA LYS A 121 8.24 -32.61 14.32
C LYS A 121 8.94 -31.27 14.44
N ASP A 122 9.01 -30.74 15.64
CA ASP A 122 9.83 -29.56 15.93
C ASP A 122 11.31 -30.00 16.09
N PRO A 123 12.20 -29.67 15.14
CA PRO A 123 13.60 -30.14 15.14
C PRO A 123 14.40 -29.64 16.34
N ARG A 124 13.90 -28.62 17.06
CA ARG A 124 14.51 -28.12 18.30
C ARG A 124 14.36 -29.10 19.47
N PHE A 125 13.41 -30.03 19.36
CA PHE A 125 13.08 -31.00 20.41
C PHE A 125 13.16 -32.43 19.84
N LYS A 126 14.22 -33.16 20.23
CA LYS A 126 14.49 -34.52 19.73
C LYS A 126 13.33 -35.47 20.07
N GLU A 127 12.93 -36.28 19.09
CA GLU A 127 11.85 -37.28 19.19
C GLU A 127 10.49 -36.78 19.69
N SER A 128 10.22 -35.48 19.55
CA SER A 128 8.90 -34.90 19.81
C SER A 128 8.09 -34.79 18.52
N TYR A 129 6.90 -35.39 18.54
CA TYR A 129 5.93 -35.39 17.45
C TYR A 129 4.62 -34.81 17.99
N LEU A 130 4.36 -33.56 17.65
CA LEU A 130 3.21 -32.79 18.10
C LEU A 130 1.98 -33.05 17.22
N PRO A 131 0.75 -32.97 17.75
CA PRO A 131 -0.46 -33.03 16.93
C PRO A 131 -0.48 -31.94 15.85
N LEU A 132 -1.16 -32.16 14.72
CA LEU A 132 -1.26 -31.16 13.66
C LEU A 132 -1.92 -29.84 14.13
N SER A 133 -2.82 -29.92 15.13
CA SER A 133 -3.48 -28.75 15.76
C SER A 133 -2.49 -27.80 16.44
N SER A 134 -1.26 -28.24 16.75
CA SER A 134 -0.19 -27.42 17.34
C SER A 134 0.15 -26.20 16.49
N LEU A 135 0.00 -26.28 15.17
CA LEU A 135 0.17 -25.11 14.29
C LEU A 135 -0.89 -24.03 14.58
N GLY A 136 -2.14 -24.44 14.83
CA GLY A 136 -3.22 -23.54 15.24
C GLY A 136 -2.93 -22.92 16.60
N VAL A 137 -2.46 -23.72 17.56
CA VAL A 137 -2.11 -23.28 18.92
C VAL A 137 -0.97 -22.26 18.88
N TRP A 138 0.13 -22.52 18.16
CA TRP A 138 1.23 -21.55 18.02
C TRP A 138 0.77 -20.23 17.43
N ARG A 139 -0.08 -20.26 16.39
CA ARG A 139 -0.59 -19.03 15.78
C ARG A 139 -1.40 -18.20 16.77
N ALA A 140 -2.32 -18.83 17.48
CA ALA A 140 -3.11 -18.14 18.51
C ALA A 140 -2.22 -17.61 19.65
N LEU A 141 -1.19 -18.36 20.07
CA LEU A 141 -0.21 -17.89 21.06
C LEU A 141 0.62 -16.70 20.56
N VAL A 142 0.94 -16.60 19.26
CA VAL A 142 1.57 -15.40 18.70
C VAL A 142 0.66 -14.19 18.89
N ASP A 143 -0.64 -14.32 18.61
CA ASP A 143 -1.60 -13.22 18.79
C ASP A 143 -1.68 -12.80 20.26
N VAL A 144 -1.75 -13.77 21.19
CA VAL A 144 -1.70 -13.52 22.64
C VAL A 144 -0.39 -12.84 23.06
N ALA A 145 0.76 -13.30 22.56
CA ALA A 145 2.06 -12.72 22.86
C ALA A 145 2.17 -11.27 22.38
N ASN A 146 1.70 -10.97 21.16
CA ASN A 146 1.63 -9.62 20.61
C ASN A 146 0.68 -8.73 21.42
N GLY A 147 -0.47 -9.27 21.83
CA GLY A 147 -1.41 -8.59 22.72
C GLY A 147 -0.75 -8.18 24.04
N ARG A 148 -0.05 -9.12 24.68
CA ARG A 148 0.71 -8.88 25.91
C ARG A 148 1.80 -7.84 25.70
N GLU A 149 2.56 -7.92 24.59
CA GLU A 149 3.61 -6.97 24.25
C GLU A 149 3.08 -5.55 24.07
N ARG A 150 1.84 -5.38 23.59
CA ARG A 150 1.19 -4.07 23.46
C ARG A 150 0.59 -3.56 24.77
N TRP A 151 -0.03 -4.44 25.56
CA TRP A 151 -0.67 -4.06 26.83
C TRP A 151 0.31 -3.81 27.96
N ALA A 152 1.39 -4.59 28.09
CA ALA A 152 2.39 -4.41 29.15
C ALA A 152 2.96 -2.97 29.20
N PRO A 153 3.43 -2.39 28.09
CA PRO A 153 3.85 -1.00 28.04
C PRO A 153 2.74 0.01 28.35
N ALA A 154 1.50 -0.27 27.98
CA ALA A 154 0.34 0.60 28.23
C ALA A 154 0.02 0.65 29.74
N VAL A 155 -0.08 -0.52 30.38
CA VAL A 155 -0.33 -0.62 31.83
C VAL A 155 0.80 0.00 32.65
N LYS A 156 2.07 -0.26 32.27
CA LYS A 156 3.22 0.38 32.93
C LYS A 156 3.18 1.91 32.83
N TRP A 157 2.67 2.46 31.72
CA TRP A 157 2.51 3.91 31.57
C TRP A 157 1.39 4.44 32.49
N LEU A 158 0.26 3.75 32.57
CA LEU A 158 -0.81 4.11 33.52
C LEU A 158 -0.31 4.05 34.97
N ASP A 159 0.43 3.02 35.36
CA ASP A 159 1.00 2.92 36.71
C ASP A 159 1.92 4.10 37.02
N LYS A 160 2.74 4.55 36.05
CA LYS A 160 3.57 5.76 36.20
C LYS A 160 2.72 7.03 36.37
N LEU A 161 1.58 7.14 35.67
CA LEU A 161 0.67 8.27 35.89
C LEU A 161 0.07 8.23 37.29
N CYS A 162 -0.35 7.06 37.76
CA CYS A 162 -0.87 6.87 39.11
C CYS A 162 0.14 7.32 40.19
N THR A 163 1.44 7.02 40.02
CA THR A 163 2.48 7.44 40.99
C THR A 163 2.74 8.94 40.97
N ASN A 164 2.56 9.60 39.82
CA ASN A 164 2.85 11.02 39.64
C ASN A 164 1.63 11.93 39.85
N THR A 165 0.49 11.34 40.20
CA THR A 165 -0.78 12.05 40.31
C THR A 165 -0.82 12.94 41.55
N THR A 166 -1.16 14.22 41.36
CA THR A 166 -1.24 15.20 42.45
C THR A 166 -2.68 15.58 42.80
N THR A 167 -3.62 15.49 41.85
CA THR A 167 -5.00 15.97 42.06
C THR A 167 -5.98 14.83 42.38
N PRO A 168 -7.03 15.09 43.18
CA PRO A 168 -8.08 14.09 43.44
C PRO A 168 -8.78 13.58 42.16
N ARG A 169 -9.01 14.45 41.18
CA ARG A 169 -9.64 14.11 39.88
C ARG A 169 -8.81 13.09 39.11
N GLN A 170 -7.51 13.34 38.94
CA GLN A 170 -6.60 12.42 38.29
C GLN A 170 -6.57 11.06 39.02
N LYS A 171 -6.52 11.08 40.36
CA LYS A 171 -6.45 9.85 41.16
C LYS A 171 -7.70 8.99 40.96
N ALA A 172 -8.88 9.62 40.96
CA ALA A 172 -10.14 8.94 40.69
C ALA A 172 -10.18 8.37 39.26
N LEU A 173 -9.81 9.16 38.25
CA LEU A 173 -9.84 8.73 36.86
C LEU A 173 -8.86 7.58 36.58
N PHE A 174 -7.61 7.69 37.02
CA PHE A 174 -6.61 6.65 36.77
C PHE A 174 -6.88 5.38 37.60
N GLY A 175 -7.42 5.54 38.82
CA GLY A 175 -7.94 4.42 39.60
C GLY A 175 -9.06 3.67 38.88
N LYS A 176 -10.00 4.42 38.28
CA LYS A 176 -11.08 3.84 37.46
C LYS A 176 -10.57 3.17 36.19
N ALA A 177 -9.60 3.78 35.49
CA ALA A 177 -8.95 3.16 34.35
C ALA A 177 -8.29 1.83 34.75
N LYS A 178 -7.63 1.78 35.92
CA LYS A 178 -7.01 0.56 36.43
C LYS A 178 -8.04 -0.53 36.75
N SER A 179 -9.17 -0.20 37.37
CA SER A 179 -10.22 -1.17 37.65
C SER A 179 -10.87 -1.72 36.37
N LEU A 180 -10.96 -0.93 35.29
CA LEU A 180 -11.45 -1.41 34.00
C LEU A 180 -10.48 -2.41 33.35
N LEU A 181 -9.16 -2.29 33.54
CA LEU A 181 -8.21 -3.28 33.04
C LEU A 181 -8.35 -4.66 33.69
N GLU A 182 -9.02 -4.74 34.85
CA GLU A 182 -9.28 -6.00 35.57
C GLU A 182 -10.47 -6.79 35.01
N THR A 183 -11.30 -6.14 34.20
CA THR A 183 -12.52 -6.76 33.63
C THR A 183 -12.55 -6.71 32.11
N LEU A 184 -11.90 -5.74 31.47
CA LEU A 184 -11.85 -5.60 30.03
C LEU A 184 -10.99 -6.70 29.40
N GLY A 185 -11.56 -7.45 28.45
CA GLY A 185 -10.83 -8.41 27.64
C GLY A 185 -9.72 -7.76 26.83
N TRP A 186 -8.59 -8.44 26.64
CA TRP A 186 -7.39 -7.86 26.02
C TRP A 186 -7.50 -7.64 24.49
N ASP A 187 -8.34 -8.41 23.80
CA ASP A 187 -8.62 -8.29 22.37
C ASP A 187 -10.09 -8.58 22.05
N ALA A 188 -10.96 -8.31 23.03
CA ALA A 188 -12.40 -8.48 22.91
C ALA A 188 -12.94 -7.65 21.73
N PRO A 189 -13.89 -8.18 20.94
CA PRO A 189 -14.57 -7.42 19.90
C PRO A 189 -15.27 -6.20 20.48
N VAL A 190 -15.20 -5.07 19.76
CA VAL A 190 -15.90 -3.85 20.13
C VAL A 190 -17.12 -3.70 19.23
N LEU A 191 -18.31 -3.81 19.80
CA LEU A 191 -19.58 -3.82 19.08
C LEU A 191 -20.41 -2.52 19.24
N CYS A 192 -19.83 -1.50 19.89
CA CYS A 192 -20.51 -0.26 20.23
C CYS A 192 -19.92 0.95 19.49
N LEU A 193 -20.65 2.07 19.53
CA LEU A 193 -20.17 3.39 19.07
C LEU A 193 -19.70 3.40 17.60
N GLY A 194 -20.35 2.64 16.72
CA GLY A 194 -19.99 2.64 15.29
C GLY A 194 -18.67 1.93 14.97
N ALA A 195 -18.11 1.17 15.93
CA ALA A 195 -17.00 0.26 15.67
C ALA A 195 -17.39 -0.75 14.58
N GLN A 196 -16.44 -1.05 13.68
CA GLN A 196 -16.71 -1.99 12.59
C GLN A 196 -16.72 -3.43 13.13
N PRO A 197 -17.86 -4.16 13.01
CA PRO A 197 -17.96 -5.52 13.52
C PRO A 197 -16.87 -6.42 12.94
N GLY A 198 -16.14 -7.12 13.82
CA GLY A 198 -15.07 -8.05 13.44
C GLY A 198 -13.71 -7.42 13.09
N PHE A 199 -13.59 -6.08 13.11
CA PHE A 199 -12.33 -5.38 12.82
C PHE A 199 -11.78 -4.62 14.03
N THR A 200 -12.67 -3.98 14.80
CA THR A 200 -12.26 -3.20 15.97
C THR A 200 -12.30 -4.06 17.22
N THR A 201 -11.17 -4.09 17.95
CA THR A 201 -11.02 -4.81 19.21
C THR A 201 -10.48 -3.91 20.31
N THR A 202 -10.62 -4.31 21.57
CA THR A 202 -10.07 -3.59 22.72
C THR A 202 -8.56 -3.44 22.65
N LEU A 203 -7.84 -4.27 21.90
CA LEU A 203 -6.40 -4.11 21.66
C LEU A 203 -6.07 -2.77 20.99
N GLN A 204 -6.99 -2.15 20.23
CA GLN A 204 -6.79 -0.80 19.69
C GLN A 204 -6.67 0.25 20.81
N PHE A 205 -7.29 0.01 21.97
CA PHE A 205 -7.32 0.96 23.08
C PHE A 205 -5.93 1.19 23.67
N THR A 206 -4.95 0.29 23.42
CA THR A 206 -3.54 0.51 23.81
C THR A 206 -2.97 1.81 23.24
N ARG A 207 -3.52 2.33 22.12
CA ARG A 207 -3.12 3.60 21.51
C ARG A 207 -3.46 4.82 22.37
N LEU A 208 -4.39 4.68 23.30
CA LEU A 208 -4.75 5.73 24.26
C LEU A 208 -3.71 5.84 25.38
N PHE A 209 -2.89 4.81 25.63
CA PHE A 209 -1.99 4.75 26.78
C PHE A 209 -0.59 5.33 26.56
N ARG A 210 -0.33 6.09 25.49
CA ARG A 210 0.98 6.71 25.18
C ARG A 210 0.78 7.86 24.21
N ASN A 211 1.87 8.52 23.80
CA ASN A 211 1.91 9.44 22.66
C ASN A 211 1.81 8.69 21.31
N GLN A 212 0.79 7.83 21.18
CA GLN A 212 0.45 7.14 19.95
C GLN A 212 -0.69 7.86 19.24
N TRP A 213 -0.72 7.68 17.92
CA TRP A 213 -1.76 8.20 17.06
C TRP A 213 -3.02 7.35 17.17
N LEU A 214 -4.16 8.03 17.16
CA LEU A 214 -5.45 7.38 17.00
C LEU A 214 -5.52 6.66 15.65
N SER A 215 -6.09 5.46 15.66
CA SER A 215 -6.54 4.79 14.44
C SER A 215 -7.86 5.40 13.95
N ASN A 216 -8.22 5.12 12.71
CA ASN A 216 -9.52 5.50 12.14
C ASN A 216 -10.67 4.99 13.03
N ASP A 217 -10.61 3.72 13.43
CA ASP A 217 -11.63 3.10 14.29
C ASP A 217 -11.83 3.85 15.62
N LEU A 218 -10.74 4.20 16.32
CA LEU A 218 -10.83 4.94 17.58
C LEU A 218 -11.44 6.32 17.37
N LEU A 219 -11.02 7.01 16.30
CA LEU A 219 -11.55 8.33 15.97
C LEU A 219 -13.05 8.25 15.67
N ASP A 220 -13.48 7.27 14.87
CA ASP A 220 -14.90 7.07 14.52
C ASP A 220 -15.74 6.71 15.76
N MET A 221 -15.20 5.91 16.69
CA MET A 221 -15.85 5.63 17.96
C MET A 221 -16.07 6.91 18.79
N MET A 222 -15.03 7.76 18.87
CA MET A 222 -15.11 9.04 19.57
C MET A 222 -16.13 9.98 18.91
N VAL A 223 -16.09 10.11 17.58
CA VAL A 223 -17.01 10.96 16.81
C VAL A 223 -18.45 10.46 16.92
N THR A 224 -18.67 9.15 16.89
CA THR A 224 -19.99 8.54 17.08
C THR A 224 -20.52 8.80 18.48
N HIS A 225 -19.67 8.74 19.50
CA HIS A 225 -20.04 9.12 20.85
C HIS A 225 -20.48 10.59 20.94
N LEU A 226 -19.73 11.52 20.32
CA LEU A 226 -20.12 12.94 20.26
C LEU A 226 -21.45 13.13 19.51
N ALA A 227 -21.67 12.42 18.41
CA ALA A 227 -22.95 12.46 17.69
C ALA A 227 -24.11 11.96 18.56
N ALA A 228 -23.90 10.91 19.36
CA ALA A 228 -24.90 10.42 20.31
C ALA A 228 -25.18 11.43 21.45
N ARG A 229 -24.15 12.13 21.95
CA ARG A 229 -24.32 13.25 22.91
C ARG A 229 -25.15 14.37 22.29
N LEU A 230 -24.86 14.76 21.04
CA LEU A 230 -25.57 15.83 20.34
C LEU A 230 -27.06 15.51 20.14
N ARG A 231 -27.40 14.26 19.81
CA ARG A 231 -28.80 13.83 19.64
C ARG A 231 -29.65 13.95 20.91
N LYS A 232 -29.04 13.92 22.10
CA LYS A 232 -29.75 14.14 23.36
C LYS A 232 -30.15 15.60 23.57
N SER A 233 -29.54 16.53 22.81
CA SER A 233 -29.95 17.92 22.75
C SER A 233 -30.98 18.12 21.62
N SER A 234 -32.25 18.31 21.98
CA SER A 234 -33.37 18.39 21.03
C SER A 234 -33.33 19.61 20.09
N GLU A 235 -32.48 20.59 20.37
CA GLU A 235 -32.48 21.88 19.66
C GLU A 235 -31.30 22.07 18.70
N SER A 236 -30.41 21.08 18.59
CA SER A 236 -29.20 21.27 17.80
C SER A 236 -29.47 21.20 16.30
N ARG A 237 -29.24 22.32 15.59
CA ARG A 237 -29.16 22.38 14.12
C ARG A 237 -27.78 21.97 13.60
N VAL A 238 -27.03 21.21 14.38
CA VAL A 238 -25.71 20.70 14.04
C VAL A 238 -25.80 19.21 13.79
N VAL A 239 -25.07 18.71 12.80
CA VAL A 239 -24.83 17.27 12.62
C VAL A 239 -23.34 16.98 12.72
N ILE A 240 -23.00 15.92 13.43
CA ILE A 240 -21.66 15.33 13.45
C ILE A 240 -21.67 14.10 12.55
N CYS A 241 -20.74 14.04 11.59
CA CYS A 241 -20.62 12.92 10.66
C CYS A 241 -19.31 12.14 10.88
N ALA A 242 -19.37 10.83 10.62
CA ALA A 242 -18.24 9.92 10.73
C ALA A 242 -17.19 10.17 9.63
N LEU A 243 -16.00 9.57 9.78
CA LEU A 243 -14.89 9.64 8.83
C LEU A 243 -15.26 9.14 7.43
N SER A 244 -16.16 8.16 7.35
CA SER A 244 -16.62 7.58 6.09
C SER A 244 -17.23 8.60 5.12
N PHE A 245 -17.74 9.75 5.62
CA PHE A 245 -18.14 10.86 4.77
C PHE A 245 -16.96 11.47 4.00
N SER A 246 -15.89 11.86 4.70
CA SER A 246 -14.75 12.52 4.06
C SER A 246 -13.98 11.54 3.17
N GLU A 247 -13.89 10.27 3.56
CA GLU A 247 -13.36 9.21 2.69
C GLU A 247 -14.17 9.03 1.40
N SER A 248 -15.50 9.10 1.48
CA SER A 248 -16.38 9.02 0.31
C SER A 248 -16.19 10.21 -0.64
N VAL A 249 -16.02 11.42 -0.11
CA VAL A 249 -15.71 12.61 -0.92
C VAL A 249 -14.37 12.46 -1.65
N ILE A 250 -13.34 11.94 -0.96
CA ILE A 250 -12.02 11.67 -1.54
C ILE A 250 -12.12 10.62 -2.64
N ARG A 251 -12.83 9.52 -2.37
CA ARG A 251 -13.02 8.41 -3.32
C ARG A 251 -13.72 8.88 -4.60
N ALA A 252 -14.88 9.53 -4.47
CA ALA A 252 -15.62 10.09 -5.59
C ALA A 252 -14.79 11.09 -6.42
N SER A 253 -13.93 11.88 -5.76
CA SER A 253 -12.99 12.78 -6.45
C SER A 253 -11.95 12.03 -7.27
N LYS A 254 -11.31 11.02 -6.68
CA LYS A 254 -10.30 10.19 -7.34
C LYS A 254 -10.88 9.44 -8.53
N ASP A 255 -12.10 8.90 -8.37
CA ASP A 255 -12.82 8.19 -9.42
C ASP A 255 -13.44 9.14 -10.47
N GLY A 256 -13.42 10.45 -10.20
CA GLY A 256 -14.01 11.48 -11.04
C GLY A 256 -15.55 11.46 -11.06
N ASN A 257 -16.20 10.58 -10.29
CA ASN A 257 -17.61 10.26 -10.38
C ASN A 257 -18.33 10.48 -9.03
N TYR A 258 -19.32 11.37 -9.04
CA TYR A 258 -20.17 11.71 -7.90
C TYR A 258 -21.64 11.31 -8.12
N ALA A 259 -21.91 10.54 -9.18
CA ALA A 259 -23.27 10.07 -9.47
C ALA A 259 -23.78 9.21 -8.30
N PRO A 260 -25.07 9.30 -7.93
CA PRO A 260 -25.62 8.58 -6.78
C PRO A 260 -25.36 7.07 -6.78
N GLU A 261 -25.31 6.44 -7.95
CA GLU A 261 -25.08 4.99 -8.10
C GLU A 261 -23.62 4.60 -7.83
N LYS A 262 -22.69 5.54 -8.01
CA LYS A 262 -21.25 5.33 -7.80
C LYS A 262 -20.77 5.90 -6.47
N ALA A 263 -21.48 6.87 -5.92
CA ALA A 263 -21.22 7.46 -4.60
C ALA A 263 -22.49 7.47 -3.72
N PRO A 264 -23.11 6.30 -3.45
CA PRO A 264 -24.40 6.23 -2.76
C PRO A 264 -24.38 6.83 -1.36
N GLN A 265 -23.25 6.71 -0.66
CA GLN A 265 -23.10 7.33 0.66
C GLN A 265 -23.18 8.86 0.61
N LEU A 266 -22.55 9.49 -0.40
CA LEU A 266 -22.63 10.95 -0.59
C LEU A 266 -24.03 11.41 -0.97
N ALA A 267 -24.75 10.62 -1.76
CA ALA A 267 -26.14 10.89 -2.10
C ALA A 267 -27.05 10.82 -0.86
N ARG A 268 -26.85 9.81 0.01
CA ARG A 268 -27.57 9.69 1.29
C ARG A 268 -27.31 10.88 2.21
N TYR A 269 -26.06 11.32 2.35
CA TYR A 269 -25.75 12.54 3.11
C TYR A 269 -26.41 13.77 2.50
N ALA A 270 -26.43 13.91 1.18
CA ALA A 270 -27.09 15.05 0.54
C ALA A 270 -28.60 15.07 0.80
N ALA A 271 -29.29 13.93 0.71
CA ALA A 271 -30.71 13.81 1.03
C ALA A 271 -30.97 14.13 2.52
N PHE A 272 -30.22 13.49 3.41
CA PHE A 272 -30.31 13.71 4.86
C PHE A 272 -30.11 15.18 5.25
N LEU A 273 -29.14 15.88 4.64
CA LEU A 273 -28.88 17.29 4.92
C LEU A 273 -29.99 18.21 4.38
N LYS A 274 -30.63 17.88 3.25
CA LYS A 274 -31.75 18.64 2.70
C LYS A 274 -33.01 18.50 3.55
N GLU A 275 -33.27 17.31 4.05
CA GLU A 275 -34.48 17.01 4.82
C GLU A 275 -34.39 17.50 6.27
N GLY A 276 -33.20 17.43 6.89
CA GLY A 276 -33.06 17.67 8.33
C GLY A 276 -32.97 19.12 8.77
N GLY A 277 -32.94 20.10 7.87
CA GLY A 277 -32.86 21.53 8.23
C GLY A 277 -31.60 21.93 8.99
N TYR A 278 -30.51 21.18 8.83
CA TYR A 278 -29.24 21.42 9.53
C TYR A 278 -28.57 22.73 9.06
N GLU A 279 -27.89 23.41 9.97
CA GLU A 279 -27.14 24.64 9.70
C GLU A 279 -25.64 24.41 9.58
N ARG A 280 -25.12 23.42 10.32
CA ARG A 280 -23.71 23.10 10.39
C ARG A 280 -23.49 21.59 10.37
N MET A 281 -22.46 21.16 9.65
CA MET A 281 -22.01 19.78 9.59
C MET A 281 -20.54 19.73 9.97
N LEU A 282 -20.18 18.93 10.98
CA LEU A 282 -18.79 18.74 11.42
C LEU A 282 -18.36 17.30 11.20
N PHE A 283 -17.12 17.09 10.75
CA PHE A 283 -16.58 15.76 10.52
C PHE A 283 -15.04 15.75 10.56
N PRO A 284 -14.43 14.60 10.86
CA PRO A 284 -12.98 14.43 10.78
C PRO A 284 -12.50 14.26 9.33
N LEU A 285 -11.27 14.68 9.07
CA LEU A 285 -10.56 14.47 7.80
C LEU A 285 -9.14 14.00 8.08
N PHE A 286 -8.74 12.89 7.44
CA PHE A 286 -7.37 12.43 7.43
C PHE A 286 -6.61 13.06 6.25
N VAL A 287 -5.60 13.88 6.55
CA VAL A 287 -4.83 14.64 5.57
C VAL A 287 -3.45 13.99 5.40
N ASN A 288 -3.06 13.75 4.14
CA ASN A 288 -1.75 13.21 3.74
C ASN A 288 -1.36 11.90 4.46
N ASP A 289 -2.35 11.09 4.83
CA ASP A 289 -2.19 9.85 5.58
C ASP A 289 -1.42 10.02 6.90
N ASN A 290 -1.37 11.26 7.43
CA ASN A 290 -0.48 11.60 8.52
C ASN A 290 -0.98 12.67 9.50
N HIS A 291 -2.21 13.16 9.35
CA HIS A 291 -2.70 14.25 10.20
C HIS A 291 -4.22 14.28 10.25
N TRP A 292 -4.78 14.47 11.44
CA TRP A 292 -6.22 14.62 11.64
C TRP A 292 -6.59 16.09 11.77
N VAL A 293 -7.59 16.52 11.00
CA VAL A 293 -8.19 17.86 11.10
C VAL A 293 -9.71 17.76 11.17
N THR A 294 -10.33 18.78 11.74
CA THR A 294 -11.80 18.92 11.73
C THR A 294 -12.21 19.86 10.61
N VAL A 295 -13.29 19.52 9.92
CA VAL A 295 -13.91 20.38 8.92
C VAL A 295 -15.33 20.70 9.36
N GLU A 296 -15.68 21.98 9.36
CA GLU A 296 -17.06 22.47 9.50
C GLU A 296 -17.54 22.93 8.11
N LEU A 297 -18.68 22.40 7.68
CA LEU A 297 -19.45 22.89 6.54
C LEU A 297 -20.67 23.66 7.09
N HIS A 298 -20.67 24.97 6.91
CA HIS A 298 -21.80 25.82 7.28
C HIS A 298 -22.80 25.89 6.13
N LEU A 299 -23.92 25.19 6.26
CA LEU A 299 -24.89 24.95 5.17
C LEU A 299 -25.71 26.20 4.78
N LYS A 300 -25.88 27.16 5.70
CA LYS A 300 -26.56 28.43 5.38
C LYS A 300 -25.66 29.43 4.66
N LYS A 301 -24.38 29.48 5.04
CA LYS A 301 -23.39 30.39 4.46
C LYS A 301 -22.63 29.78 3.28
N TRP A 302 -22.73 28.46 3.12
CA TRP A 302 -21.94 27.66 2.18
C TRP A 302 -20.44 27.89 2.36
N GLU A 303 -20.00 27.88 3.62
CA GLU A 303 -18.61 28.10 4.03
C GLU A 303 -17.96 26.80 4.53
N ILE A 304 -16.68 26.63 4.24
CA ILE A 304 -15.81 25.58 4.77
C ILE A 304 -14.84 26.22 5.75
N LYS A 305 -14.92 25.83 7.02
CA LYS A 305 -13.91 26.16 8.04
C LYS A 305 -13.14 24.91 8.41
N ILE A 306 -11.88 25.10 8.78
CA ILE A 306 -10.99 24.03 9.19
C ILE A 306 -10.53 24.32 10.62
N GLY A 307 -10.46 23.27 11.44
CA GLY A 307 -9.77 23.27 12.73
C GLY A 307 -8.56 22.36 12.64
N ASN A 308 -7.39 22.97 12.54
CA ASN A 308 -6.12 22.30 12.30
C ASN A 308 -5.11 22.68 13.38
N SER A 309 -4.91 21.75 14.31
CA SER A 309 -4.06 21.93 15.48
C SER A 309 -2.57 22.10 15.18
N MET A 310 -2.12 21.93 13.93
CA MET A 310 -0.74 22.19 13.49
C MET A 310 -0.66 23.44 12.61
N HIS A 311 -0.20 24.56 13.19
CA HIS A 311 -0.07 25.86 12.51
C HIS A 311 0.78 25.84 11.22
N GLN A 312 1.67 24.86 11.06
CA GLN A 312 2.57 24.79 9.89
C GLN A 312 2.00 24.02 8.70
N SER A 313 0.83 23.37 8.85
CA SER A 313 0.28 22.55 7.78
C SER A 313 -0.64 23.36 6.88
N SER A 314 -0.42 23.26 5.57
CA SER A 314 -1.26 23.92 4.58
C SER A 314 -2.64 23.31 4.55
N ASP A 315 -3.66 24.12 4.27
CA ASP A 315 -5.03 23.65 4.03
C ASP A 315 -5.07 22.43 3.07
N PRO A 316 -5.98 21.47 3.30
CA PRO A 316 -6.13 20.28 2.48
C PRO A 316 -6.77 20.60 1.13
N LYS A 317 -6.03 21.31 0.26
CA LYS A 317 -6.51 21.87 -1.01
C LYS A 317 -7.21 20.84 -1.91
N PHE A 318 -6.69 19.61 -1.95
CA PHE A 318 -7.31 18.51 -2.70
C PHE A 318 -8.71 18.21 -2.19
N PHE A 319 -8.86 18.03 -0.87
CA PHE A 319 -10.15 17.74 -0.25
C PHE A 319 -11.13 18.90 -0.42
N ILE A 320 -10.70 20.15 -0.20
CA ILE A 320 -11.55 21.33 -0.38
C ILE A 320 -12.10 21.39 -1.82
N LYS A 321 -11.27 21.12 -2.82
CA LYS A 321 -11.70 21.06 -4.23
C LYS A 321 -12.71 19.94 -4.46
N ALA A 322 -12.49 18.76 -3.87
CA ALA A 322 -13.40 17.62 -3.95
C ALA A 322 -14.76 17.93 -3.31
N LEU A 323 -14.75 18.54 -2.12
CA LEU A 323 -15.94 18.91 -1.37
C LEU A 323 -16.75 20.00 -2.10
N ARG A 324 -16.09 21.01 -2.68
CA ARG A 324 -16.72 22.01 -3.56
C ARG A 324 -17.44 21.36 -4.74
N LYS A 325 -16.77 20.41 -5.42
CA LYS A 325 -17.36 19.68 -6.54
C LYS A 325 -18.59 18.89 -6.11
N TRP A 326 -18.52 18.16 -4.99
CA TRP A 326 -19.67 17.46 -4.43
C TRP A 326 -20.82 18.42 -4.11
N ALA A 327 -20.56 19.51 -3.39
CA ALA A 327 -21.60 20.45 -2.99
C ALA A 327 -22.30 21.12 -4.18
N ARG A 328 -21.55 21.48 -5.22
CA ARG A 328 -22.12 22.01 -6.47
C ARG A 328 -23.07 21.01 -7.13
N LEU A 329 -22.69 19.73 -7.17
CA LEU A 329 -23.51 18.68 -7.78
C LEU A 329 -24.72 18.31 -6.90
N ALA A 330 -24.54 18.25 -5.59
CA ALA A 330 -25.56 17.80 -4.64
C ALA A 330 -26.58 18.89 -4.30
N PHE A 331 -26.17 20.16 -4.22
CA PHE A 331 -26.99 21.27 -3.73
C PHE A 331 -27.07 22.45 -4.70
N GLY A 332 -26.30 22.48 -5.79
CA GLY A 332 -26.30 23.62 -6.73
C GLY A 332 -25.57 24.85 -6.19
N VAL A 333 -24.66 24.69 -5.23
CA VAL A 333 -24.01 25.79 -4.50
C VAL A 333 -22.48 25.72 -4.60
N GLU A 334 -21.83 26.89 -4.52
CA GLU A 334 -20.37 26.99 -4.48
C GLU A 334 -19.90 27.21 -3.04
N LEU A 335 -18.99 26.36 -2.55
CA LEU A 335 -18.45 26.51 -1.20
C LEU A 335 -17.27 27.47 -1.14
N THR A 336 -17.30 28.44 -0.24
CA THR A 336 -16.16 29.33 0.06
C THR A 336 -15.33 28.75 1.21
N SER A 337 -14.02 28.66 1.06
CA SER A 337 -13.16 28.18 2.16
C SER A 337 -12.61 29.38 2.90
N VAL A 338 -12.82 29.41 4.21
CA VAL A 338 -12.40 30.50 5.11
C VAL A 338 -11.06 30.17 5.78
N GLY A 339 -10.55 28.95 5.58
CA GLY A 339 -9.26 28.48 6.10
C GLY A 339 -9.36 27.92 7.52
N ASN A 340 -8.23 27.99 8.24
CA ASN A 340 -8.10 27.46 9.61
C ASN A 340 -8.72 28.39 10.67
N THR A 341 -10.04 28.58 10.62
CA THR A 341 -10.78 29.56 11.44
C THR A 341 -11.79 28.92 12.38
N LEU A 342 -11.85 27.59 12.47
CA LEU A 342 -12.69 26.91 13.46
C LEU A 342 -12.03 27.04 14.84
N ASP A 343 -12.77 27.21 15.93
CA ASP A 343 -12.16 27.25 17.26
C ASP A 343 -11.58 25.88 17.60
N HIS A 344 -10.25 25.80 17.74
CA HIS A 344 -9.53 24.55 17.95
C HIS A 344 -8.32 24.75 18.86
N SER A 345 -7.91 23.67 19.52
CA SER A 345 -6.71 23.65 20.33
C SER A 345 -5.45 23.49 19.49
N VAL A 346 -4.35 24.07 19.97
CA VAL A 346 -3.03 23.93 19.36
C VAL A 346 -2.32 22.73 19.99
N GLN A 347 -1.82 21.82 19.15
CA GLN A 347 -0.95 20.74 19.66
C GLN A 347 0.52 21.14 19.56
N ASN A 348 1.31 20.67 20.51
CA ASN A 348 2.75 20.84 20.56
C ASN A 348 3.52 19.52 20.34
N ASP A 349 2.82 18.44 19.98
CA ASP A 349 3.40 17.15 19.61
C ASP A 349 2.86 16.67 18.27
N MET A 350 3.40 15.55 17.77
CA MET A 350 3.00 14.99 16.48
C MET A 350 1.86 13.96 16.59
N SER A 351 1.34 13.70 17.79
CA SER A 351 0.51 12.51 18.07
C SER A 351 -0.89 12.82 18.59
N SER A 352 -1.15 14.07 18.92
CA SER A 352 -2.40 14.50 19.55
C SER A 352 -3.42 15.04 18.54
N CYS A 353 -3.09 15.06 17.24
CA CYS A 353 -3.96 15.58 16.17
C CYS A 353 -5.37 14.97 16.23
N GLY A 354 -5.48 13.66 16.48
CA GLY A 354 -6.77 12.99 16.60
C GLY A 354 -7.61 13.49 17.80
N PHE A 355 -6.98 13.72 18.95
CA PHE A 355 -7.66 14.27 20.14
C PHE A 355 -8.07 15.72 19.92
N CYS A 356 -7.20 16.54 19.34
CA CYS A 356 -7.54 17.91 18.99
C CYS A 356 -8.69 17.96 17.97
N CYS A 357 -8.70 17.05 16.98
CA CYS A 357 -9.77 16.92 16.01
C CYS A 357 -11.12 16.63 16.71
N VAL A 358 -11.17 15.60 17.55
CA VAL A 358 -12.37 15.22 18.31
C VAL A 358 -12.82 16.35 19.24
N ASN A 359 -11.91 16.97 20.00
CA ASN A 359 -12.24 18.09 20.88
C ASN A 359 -12.74 19.31 20.10
N THR A 360 -12.16 19.60 18.93
CA THR A 360 -12.64 20.68 18.04
C THR A 360 -14.09 20.43 17.63
N ILE A 361 -14.47 19.18 17.32
CA ILE A 361 -15.86 18.82 17.05
C ILE A 361 -16.72 19.07 18.29
N ALA A 362 -16.27 18.61 19.46
CA ALA A 362 -17.00 18.75 20.72
C ALA A 362 -17.24 20.23 21.11
N VAL A 363 -16.22 21.09 21.02
CA VAL A 363 -16.32 22.53 21.31
C VAL A 363 -17.34 23.20 20.38
N ASN A 364 -17.22 22.97 19.07
CA ASN A 364 -18.04 23.68 18.08
C ASN A 364 -19.48 23.13 17.98
N ALA A 365 -19.71 21.86 18.33
CA ALA A 365 -21.03 21.22 18.27
C ALA A 365 -21.77 21.18 19.62
N LEU A 366 -21.05 21.04 20.74
CA LEU A 366 -21.61 20.81 22.08
C LEU A 366 -21.28 21.92 23.08
N GLY A 367 -20.37 22.85 22.75
CA GLY A 367 -19.92 23.90 23.68
C GLY A 367 -18.96 23.40 24.76
N ASP A 368 -18.31 22.26 24.54
CA ASP A 368 -17.26 21.75 25.44
C ASP A 368 -16.06 22.72 25.50
N LEU A 369 -15.21 22.58 26.53
CA LEU A 369 -14.00 23.38 26.67
C LEU A 369 -12.91 22.97 25.67
N LEU A 370 -12.10 23.93 25.23
CA LEU A 370 -10.94 23.67 24.38
C LEU A 370 -9.92 22.81 25.14
N TRP A 371 -9.46 21.76 24.46
CA TRP A 371 -8.41 20.87 24.94
C TRP A 371 -7.12 21.62 25.26
N ASN A 372 -6.43 21.20 26.33
CA ASN A 372 -5.16 21.77 26.74
C ASN A 372 -4.04 20.72 26.62
N ALA A 373 -2.93 21.08 25.97
CA ALA A 373 -1.79 20.18 25.81
C ALA A 373 -1.18 19.72 27.15
N CYS A 374 -1.36 20.49 28.23
CA CYS A 374 -0.93 20.13 29.58
C CYS A 374 -1.82 19.05 30.22
N GLU A 375 -3.01 18.79 29.70
CA GLU A 375 -3.97 17.80 30.21
C GLU A 375 -4.07 16.55 29.33
N LYS A 376 -3.22 16.43 28.31
CA LYS A 376 -3.30 15.37 27.29
C LYS A 376 -3.35 13.95 27.85
N GLU A 377 -2.62 13.66 28.93
CA GLU A 377 -2.68 12.35 29.58
C GLU A 377 -4.03 12.11 30.26
N LEU A 378 -4.63 13.15 30.84
CA LEU A 378 -5.96 13.10 31.44
C LEU A 378 -7.01 12.80 30.37
N ASP A 379 -7.03 13.55 29.27
CA ASP A 379 -8.01 13.37 28.19
C ASP A 379 -7.93 11.98 27.55
N ARG A 380 -6.70 11.46 27.36
CA ARG A 380 -6.47 10.10 26.89
C ARG A 380 -7.12 9.06 27.80
N MET A 381 -7.04 9.26 29.12
CA MET A 381 -7.64 8.36 30.11
C MET A 381 -9.15 8.54 30.23
N GLU A 382 -9.67 9.76 30.08
CA GLU A 382 -11.12 9.99 30.02
C GLU A 382 -11.74 9.25 28.84
N TRP A 383 -11.11 9.36 27.66
CA TRP A 383 -11.54 8.59 26.49
C TRP A 383 -11.40 7.09 26.69
N PHE A 384 -10.31 6.58 27.29
CA PHE A 384 -10.19 5.16 27.56
C PHE A 384 -11.32 4.65 28.46
N VAL A 385 -11.55 5.31 29.60
CA VAL A 385 -12.59 4.95 30.57
C VAL A 385 -13.95 4.94 29.88
N LEU A 386 -14.27 6.00 29.13
CA LEU A 386 -15.52 6.13 28.41
C LEU A 386 -15.73 5.01 27.39
N LEU A 387 -14.74 4.71 26.54
CA LEU A 387 -14.88 3.67 25.51
C LEU A 387 -14.97 2.28 26.15
N ALA A 388 -14.17 2.00 27.18
CA ALA A 388 -14.21 0.72 27.90
C ALA A 388 -15.54 0.49 28.61
N GLU A 389 -16.11 1.51 29.27
CA GLU A 389 -17.43 1.40 29.90
C GLU A 389 -18.55 1.11 28.88
N ASN A 390 -18.47 1.68 27.67
CA ASN A 390 -19.43 1.38 26.61
C ASN A 390 -19.33 -0.08 26.13
N VAL A 391 -18.10 -0.62 26.01
CA VAL A 391 -17.88 -2.03 25.68
C VAL A 391 -18.49 -2.94 26.74
N MET A 392 -18.17 -2.69 28.02
CA MET A 392 -18.68 -3.50 29.13
C MET A 392 -20.20 -3.44 29.24
N SER A 393 -20.80 -2.27 29.03
CA SER A 393 -22.26 -2.10 29.06
C SER A 393 -22.97 -2.85 27.92
N SER A 394 -22.33 -2.92 26.75
CA SER A 394 -22.90 -3.58 25.57
C SER A 394 -22.90 -5.10 25.72
N ASN A 395 -21.85 -5.66 26.34
CA ASN A 395 -21.75 -7.10 26.58
C ASN A 395 -22.87 -7.59 27.53
N ILE A 396 -23.20 -6.82 28.57
CA ILE A 396 -24.29 -7.14 29.50
C ILE A 396 -25.65 -7.22 28.77
N THR A 397 -25.90 -6.32 27.81
CA THR A 397 -27.17 -6.31 27.08
C THR A 397 -27.32 -7.46 26.09
N SER A 398 -26.22 -7.92 25.50
CA SER A 398 -26.24 -9.06 24.56
C SER A 398 -26.62 -10.35 25.29
N ASP A 399 -26.01 -10.60 26.45
CA ASP A 399 -26.27 -11.82 27.22
C ASP A 399 -27.74 -11.92 27.70
N MET A 400 -28.37 -10.77 27.99
CA MET A 400 -29.78 -10.73 28.38
C MET A 400 -30.72 -11.00 27.19
N GLN A 401 -30.38 -10.53 25.99
CA GLN A 401 -31.22 -10.69 24.80
C GLN A 401 -31.20 -12.12 24.27
N ASP A 402 -30.08 -12.83 24.36
CA ASP A 402 -30.00 -14.24 23.96
C ASP A 402 -30.74 -15.19 24.92
N SER A 403 -31.04 -14.74 26.15
CA SER A 403 -31.82 -15.54 27.12
C SER A 403 -33.35 -15.38 27.01
N CYS A 404 -33.85 -14.39 26.26
CA CYS A 404 -35.28 -14.01 26.25
C CYS A 404 -35.97 -13.99 24.86
N ALA A 405 -35.33 -14.45 23.79
CA ALA A 405 -35.92 -14.35 22.45
C ALA A 405 -36.98 -15.44 22.12
N VAL A 406 -38.17 -15.34 22.72
CA VAL A 406 -39.47 -15.68 22.12
C VAL A 406 -40.48 -14.62 22.58
N SER A 407 -40.72 -13.58 21.79
CA SER A 407 -41.98 -12.80 21.72
C SER A 407 -41.78 -11.50 20.93
N ASP A 408 -42.69 -11.29 19.98
CA ASP A 408 -42.82 -10.14 19.09
C ASP A 408 -42.91 -8.79 19.82
N ARG A 409 -42.20 -7.78 19.29
CA ARG A 409 -42.44 -6.36 19.57
C ARG A 409 -42.44 -5.54 18.27
N PRO A 410 -43.33 -4.54 18.15
CA PRO A 410 -43.52 -3.78 16.91
C PRO A 410 -42.47 -2.66 16.75
N ASP A 411 -42.07 -2.44 15.50
CA ASP A 411 -41.04 -1.51 15.06
C ASP A 411 -41.38 -0.04 15.36
N ALA A 412 -40.43 0.65 16.03
CA ALA A 412 -40.44 2.10 16.18
C ALA A 412 -39.76 2.75 14.97
N ILE A 413 -40.47 3.70 14.34
CA ILE A 413 -40.02 4.52 13.22
C ILE A 413 -38.80 5.36 13.68
N GLY A 414 -37.61 5.00 13.19
CA GLY A 414 -36.35 5.67 13.46
C GLY A 414 -35.48 5.75 12.21
N THR A 415 -34.78 6.87 12.03
CA THR A 415 -33.76 7.06 10.99
C THR A 415 -32.73 5.93 10.99
N PRO A 416 -32.09 5.63 9.84
CA PRO A 416 -31.41 4.36 9.60
C PRO A 416 -30.26 4.15 10.58
N VAL A 417 -30.51 3.36 11.62
CA VAL A 417 -29.45 2.59 12.27
C VAL A 417 -28.94 1.65 11.20
N GLU A 418 -27.70 1.86 10.80
CA GLU A 418 -26.92 1.03 9.90
C GLU A 418 -26.80 -0.39 10.50
N ARG A 419 -27.87 -1.18 10.40
CA ARG A 419 -27.75 -2.64 10.41
C ARG A 419 -27.15 -2.99 9.07
N SER A 420 -25.83 -3.13 9.04
CA SER A 420 -25.13 -3.90 8.02
C SER A 420 -25.60 -5.35 8.14
N ALA A 421 -26.78 -5.65 7.59
CA ALA A 421 -27.09 -7.01 7.22
C ALA A 421 -26.01 -7.44 6.23
N PRO A 422 -25.26 -8.53 6.49
CA PRO A 422 -24.31 -9.03 5.52
C PRO A 422 -25.12 -9.42 4.28
N MET A 423 -24.94 -8.69 3.17
CA MET A 423 -25.34 -9.23 1.88
C MET A 423 -24.46 -10.44 1.63
N ASP A 424 -25.05 -11.60 1.79
CA ASP A 424 -24.47 -12.88 1.44
C ASP A 424 -24.32 -12.95 -0.09
N PHE A 425 -23.11 -12.65 -0.57
CA PHE A 425 -22.73 -12.81 -1.96
C PHE A 425 -22.17 -14.21 -2.27
N SER A 426 -22.37 -15.20 -1.38
CA SER A 426 -21.83 -16.55 -1.59
C SER A 426 -22.47 -17.31 -2.75
N ASP A 427 -23.58 -16.81 -3.32
CA ASP A 427 -24.33 -17.46 -4.41
C ASP A 427 -24.09 -16.92 -5.83
N LEU A 428 -23.24 -15.90 -6.02
CA LEU A 428 -22.84 -15.48 -7.37
C LEU A 428 -21.54 -16.19 -7.79
N GLY A 429 -21.69 -17.42 -8.27
CA GLY A 429 -20.60 -18.18 -8.87
C GLY A 429 -19.88 -17.40 -9.97
N THR A 430 -18.55 -17.34 -9.90
CA THR A 430 -17.63 -16.63 -10.80
C THR A 430 -17.62 -17.11 -12.26
N ASN A 431 -18.56 -17.97 -12.66
CA ASN A 431 -18.61 -18.57 -13.99
C ASN A 431 -19.67 -17.96 -14.94
N SER A 432 -20.40 -16.90 -14.55
CA SER A 432 -21.44 -16.33 -15.43
C SER A 432 -21.20 -14.89 -15.93
N VAL A 433 -20.00 -14.33 -15.75
CA VAL A 433 -19.67 -13.03 -16.36
C VAL A 433 -19.24 -13.23 -17.80
N ASP A 434 -20.15 -12.94 -18.73
CA ASP A 434 -19.90 -12.96 -20.16
C ASP A 434 -19.06 -11.73 -20.58
N TYR A 435 -17.80 -11.97 -20.96
CA TYR A 435 -16.85 -10.96 -21.42
C TYR A 435 -16.84 -10.75 -22.95
N SER A 436 -17.69 -11.46 -23.69
CA SER A 436 -17.70 -11.43 -25.16
C SER A 436 -17.91 -10.01 -25.72
N ALA A 437 -18.76 -9.20 -25.09
CA ALA A 437 -18.98 -7.80 -25.47
C ALA A 437 -17.72 -6.92 -25.36
N MET A 438 -16.89 -7.13 -24.32
CA MET A 438 -15.65 -6.37 -24.15
C MET A 438 -14.55 -6.81 -25.14
N VAL A 439 -14.52 -8.09 -25.47
CA VAL A 439 -13.60 -8.64 -26.49
C VAL A 439 -13.96 -8.09 -27.87
N GLN A 440 -15.26 -8.00 -28.18
CA GLN A 440 -15.73 -7.44 -29.45
C GLN A 440 -15.41 -5.94 -29.59
N ILE A 441 -15.64 -5.13 -28.55
CA ILE A 441 -15.26 -3.70 -28.54
C ILE A 441 -13.76 -3.51 -28.82
N ARG A 442 -12.91 -4.41 -28.32
CA ARG A 442 -11.46 -4.35 -28.54
C ARG A 442 -11.07 -4.73 -29.96
N TYR A 443 -11.73 -5.72 -30.55
CA TYR A 443 -11.56 -6.07 -31.95
C TYR A 443 -11.98 -4.93 -32.88
N ASP A 444 -13.07 -4.23 -32.55
CA ASP A 444 -13.61 -3.16 -33.38
C ASP A 444 -12.77 -1.87 -33.31
N THR A 445 -12.06 -1.62 -32.20
CA THR A 445 -11.24 -0.42 -32.01
C THR A 445 -9.80 -0.54 -32.52
N GLN A 446 -9.29 -1.77 -32.74
CA GLN A 446 -7.90 -2.00 -33.14
C GLN A 446 -7.56 -1.56 -34.59
N PRO A 447 -8.44 -1.70 -35.60
CA PRO A 447 -8.18 -1.21 -36.96
C PRO A 447 -8.18 0.33 -37.07
N GLN A 448 -9.00 1.01 -36.27
CA GLN A 448 -9.15 2.47 -36.29
C GLN A 448 -7.89 3.20 -35.80
N HIS A 449 -7.11 2.56 -34.92
CA HIS A 449 -5.86 3.14 -34.42
C HIS A 449 -4.71 3.03 -35.43
N LEU A 450 -4.78 2.07 -36.36
CA LEU A 450 -3.78 1.87 -37.42
C LEU A 450 -4.01 2.81 -38.61
N SER A 451 -5.26 3.20 -38.90
CA SER A 451 -5.59 4.15 -39.98
C SER A 451 -5.30 5.62 -39.62
N CYS A 452 -5.38 5.99 -38.33
CA CYS A 452 -5.15 7.37 -37.87
C CYS A 452 -3.66 7.78 -37.69
N SER A 453 -2.69 6.88 -37.94
CA SER A 453 -1.26 7.13 -37.67
C SER A 453 -0.45 7.72 -38.84
N THR A 454 -1.06 8.11 -39.97
CA THR A 454 -0.36 8.83 -41.05
C THR A 454 -0.96 10.22 -41.26
N ARG A 455 -0.42 11.22 -40.56
CA ARG A 455 -0.72 12.65 -40.81
C ARG A 455 -0.18 13.07 -42.17
N ARG A 456 -1.04 13.16 -43.19
CA ARG A 456 -0.91 14.13 -44.29
C ARG A 456 -1.56 15.43 -43.83
N GLY A 457 -0.74 16.40 -43.43
CA GLY A 457 -1.23 17.76 -43.15
C GLY A 457 -1.47 18.49 -44.47
N GLN A 458 -2.72 18.79 -44.79
CA GLN A 458 -3.06 19.90 -45.67
C GLN A 458 -2.94 21.18 -44.85
N SER A 459 -2.01 22.07 -45.20
CA SER A 459 -1.97 23.44 -44.66
C SER A 459 -2.33 24.40 -45.77
N GLU A 460 -3.39 25.18 -45.54
CA GLU A 460 -3.80 26.31 -46.35
C GLU A 460 -2.67 27.33 -46.53
N HIS A 461 -2.66 27.95 -47.71
CA HIS A 461 -1.67 28.90 -48.20
C HIS A 461 -1.45 30.10 -47.27
N GLN A 462 -0.42 30.04 -46.43
CA GLN A 462 0.26 31.25 -45.98
C GLN A 462 1.30 31.65 -47.03
N LYS A 463 1.24 32.91 -47.48
CA LYS A 463 2.18 33.52 -48.43
C LYS A 463 3.60 33.29 -47.93
N GLU A 464 4.33 32.49 -48.70
CA GLU A 464 5.69 32.07 -48.40
C GLU A 464 6.62 33.29 -48.35
N SER A 465 7.44 33.41 -47.31
CA SER A 465 8.33 34.58 -47.19
C SER A 465 9.47 34.49 -48.20
N VAL A 466 9.93 35.63 -48.71
CA VAL A 466 11.06 35.73 -49.67
C VAL A 466 12.29 34.95 -49.18
N ARG A 467 12.49 34.87 -47.86
CA ARG A 467 13.58 34.10 -47.24
C ARG A 467 13.43 32.58 -47.43
N GLN A 468 12.21 32.04 -47.39
CA GLN A 468 11.96 30.63 -47.67
C GLN A 468 12.14 30.30 -49.16
N GLN A 469 11.75 31.22 -50.04
CA GLN A 469 11.98 31.09 -51.49
C GLN A 469 13.48 31.05 -51.82
N LEU A 470 14.26 32.02 -51.30
CA LEU A 470 15.73 32.03 -51.47
C LEU A 470 16.39 30.78 -50.89
N SER A 471 15.92 30.28 -49.75
CA SER A 471 16.46 29.07 -49.12
C SER A 471 16.16 27.81 -49.95
N ARG A 472 15.00 27.75 -50.62
CA ARG A 472 14.68 26.65 -51.56
C ARG A 472 15.55 26.72 -52.82
N GLU A 473 15.73 27.90 -53.40
CA GLU A 473 16.56 28.07 -54.59
C GLU A 473 18.03 27.73 -54.30
N LEU A 474 18.58 28.19 -53.19
CA LEU A 474 19.95 27.86 -52.78
C LEU A 474 20.13 26.34 -52.60
N ASN A 475 19.17 25.66 -51.96
CA ASN A 475 19.21 24.21 -51.80
C ASN A 475 19.06 23.46 -53.13
N ALA A 476 18.27 23.98 -54.07
CA ALA A 476 18.14 23.42 -55.41
C ALA A 476 19.46 23.52 -56.20
N ILE A 477 20.15 24.68 -56.12
CA ILE A 477 21.45 24.89 -56.74
C ILE A 477 22.50 23.95 -56.15
N LEU A 478 22.57 23.83 -54.82
CA LEU A 478 23.50 22.91 -54.14
C LEU A 478 23.25 21.45 -54.49
N LYS A 479 21.98 21.06 -54.65
CA LYS A 479 21.61 19.70 -55.06
C LYS A 479 22.00 19.42 -56.52
N ALA A 480 21.81 20.40 -57.41
CA ALA A 480 22.22 20.30 -58.81
C ALA A 480 23.76 20.24 -58.96
N ALA A 481 24.50 21.00 -58.15
CA ALA A 481 25.97 20.94 -58.11
C ALA A 481 26.48 19.56 -57.66
N LYS A 482 25.89 18.99 -56.59
CA LYS A 482 26.23 17.63 -56.14
C LYS A 482 25.89 16.54 -57.15
N LEU A 483 24.82 16.69 -57.92
CA LEU A 483 24.46 15.76 -58.99
C LEU A 483 25.43 15.84 -60.18
N ARG A 484 25.97 17.03 -60.48
CA ARG A 484 27.03 17.21 -61.50
C ARG A 484 28.35 16.59 -61.05
N GLU A 485 28.75 16.79 -59.79
CA GLU A 485 29.94 16.13 -59.22
C GLU A 485 29.79 14.60 -59.15
N ALA A 486 28.60 14.10 -58.81
CA ALA A 486 28.32 12.66 -58.79
C ALA A 486 28.32 12.02 -60.19
N SER A 487 28.06 12.81 -61.25
CA SER A 487 28.07 12.34 -62.63
C SER A 487 29.48 12.32 -63.24
N SER A 488 30.42 13.13 -62.73
CA SER A 488 31.82 13.13 -63.16
C SER A 488 32.71 12.08 -62.47
N ALA A 489 32.22 11.42 -61.42
CA ALA A 489 32.97 10.43 -60.64
C ALA A 489 32.62 8.96 -60.97
N ALA A 490 32.11 8.69 -62.18
CA ALA A 490 31.73 7.35 -62.62
C ALA A 490 32.93 6.56 -63.19
N LEU A 491 33.94 6.26 -62.36
CA LEU A 491 34.90 5.18 -62.60
C LEU A 491 35.28 4.54 -61.26
N GLY A 492 34.55 3.49 -60.90
CA GLY A 492 34.94 2.56 -59.83
C GLY A 492 34.00 2.53 -58.63
N THR A 493 33.04 1.60 -58.61
CA THR A 493 32.87 0.58 -57.55
C THR A 493 31.51 -0.12 -57.67
N ASN A 494 31.54 -1.34 -58.20
CA ASN A 494 30.43 -2.31 -58.22
C ASN A 494 30.19 -2.99 -56.84
N SER A 495 30.71 -2.44 -55.74
CA SER A 495 30.72 -3.14 -54.44
C SER A 495 29.58 -2.73 -53.48
N ARG A 496 28.77 -1.73 -53.81
CA ARG A 496 27.66 -1.28 -52.93
C ARG A 496 26.32 -1.96 -53.20
N LEU A 497 26.05 -2.42 -54.43
CA LEU A 497 24.76 -3.01 -54.78
C LEU A 497 24.62 -4.44 -54.22
N ASN A 498 25.70 -5.23 -54.21
CA ASN A 498 25.69 -6.61 -53.70
C ASN A 498 25.51 -6.71 -52.17
N ARG A 499 25.68 -5.61 -51.42
CA ARG A 499 25.53 -5.63 -49.95
C ARG A 499 24.08 -5.50 -49.49
N TRP A 500 23.18 -5.01 -50.34
CA TRP A 500 21.76 -4.82 -49.99
C TRP A 500 20.85 -5.98 -50.40
N GLN A 501 21.30 -6.86 -51.31
CA GLN A 501 20.46 -7.96 -51.80
C GLN A 501 20.61 -9.28 -51.01
N SER A 502 21.61 -9.42 -50.13
CA SER A 502 21.91 -10.71 -49.46
C SER A 502 21.36 -10.85 -48.03
N SER A 503 20.36 -10.07 -47.61
CA SER A 503 19.87 -10.10 -46.22
C SER A 503 18.36 -10.29 -46.12
N GLY A 504 17.85 -11.33 -46.77
CA GLY A 504 16.42 -11.67 -46.72
C GLY A 504 16.14 -13.14 -47.00
N ALA A 505 16.51 -14.05 -46.08
CA ALA A 505 15.89 -15.36 -45.89
C ALA A 505 16.52 -16.11 -44.70
N ALA A 506 15.79 -16.29 -43.61
CA ALA A 506 15.83 -17.50 -42.76
C ALA A 506 14.79 -17.38 -41.62
N ASN A 507 13.67 -18.09 -41.79
CA ASN A 507 12.75 -18.46 -40.72
C ASN A 507 13.14 -19.86 -40.21
N GLY A 508 13.10 -20.05 -38.89
CA GLY A 508 12.55 -21.28 -38.29
C GLY A 508 13.49 -22.39 -37.80
N ALA A 509 13.29 -22.74 -36.52
CA ALA A 509 13.48 -24.04 -35.85
C ALA A 509 14.87 -24.44 -35.28
N GLY A 510 14.85 -24.84 -33.99
CA GLY A 510 15.63 -25.99 -33.50
C GLY A 510 16.77 -25.74 -32.49
N CYS A 511 16.48 -26.02 -31.22
CA CYS A 511 17.30 -26.67 -30.17
C CYS A 511 18.85 -26.60 -30.13
N ASN A 512 19.33 -26.26 -28.92
CA ASN A 512 20.52 -26.77 -28.19
C ASN A 512 21.88 -26.87 -28.91
N ALA A 513 22.75 -25.90 -28.66
CA ALA A 513 24.18 -26.13 -28.40
C ALA A 513 24.84 -24.90 -27.72
N SER A 514 25.42 -25.11 -26.54
CA SER A 514 26.66 -24.41 -26.12
C SER A 514 27.85 -25.24 -26.64
N PRO A 515 29.11 -24.75 -26.72
CA PRO A 515 29.68 -23.55 -26.10
C PRO A 515 30.59 -22.68 -27.03
N GLY A 516 30.84 -21.42 -26.65
CA GLY A 516 31.97 -20.65 -27.19
C GLY A 516 31.77 -19.15 -27.27
N ASP A 517 32.15 -18.42 -26.22
CA ASP A 517 32.04 -16.95 -26.08
C ASP A 517 32.93 -16.11 -27.03
N THR A 518 33.41 -16.66 -28.15
CA THR A 518 34.33 -15.96 -29.07
C THR A 518 33.70 -15.48 -30.38
N GLU A 519 32.53 -15.98 -30.80
CA GLU A 519 31.88 -15.54 -32.04
C GLU A 519 30.95 -14.31 -31.88
N ALA A 520 30.52 -13.97 -30.68
CA ALA A 520 29.63 -12.83 -30.44
C ALA A 520 30.31 -11.46 -30.60
N GLN A 521 31.64 -11.39 -30.58
CA GLN A 521 32.40 -10.14 -30.78
C GLN A 521 32.69 -9.83 -32.25
N ALA A 522 32.75 -10.83 -33.14
CA ALA A 522 33.05 -10.62 -34.56
C ALA A 522 31.87 -9.99 -35.34
N ALA A 523 30.63 -10.12 -34.83
CA ALA A 523 29.42 -9.56 -35.46
C ALA A 523 29.14 -8.08 -35.13
N LEU A 524 29.96 -7.43 -34.29
CA LEU A 524 29.82 -6.02 -33.91
C LEU A 524 30.76 -5.07 -34.67
N ALA A 525 31.41 -5.50 -35.76
CA ALA A 525 32.17 -4.56 -36.60
C ALA A 525 31.22 -3.69 -37.45
N GLY A 526 31.01 -2.42 -37.09
CA GLY A 526 30.24 -1.45 -37.88
C GLY A 526 29.48 -0.40 -37.07
N ASN A 527 28.46 0.21 -37.69
CA ASN A 527 27.68 1.31 -37.11
C ASN A 527 27.03 0.99 -35.76
N SER A 528 26.72 -0.29 -35.48
CA SER A 528 26.12 -0.76 -34.23
C SER A 528 27.05 -0.58 -33.02
N PHE A 529 28.35 -0.82 -33.18
CA PHE A 529 29.34 -0.62 -32.11
C PHE A 529 29.48 0.86 -31.75
N ASN A 530 29.60 1.73 -32.75
CA ASN A 530 29.62 3.18 -32.54
C ASN A 530 28.34 3.67 -31.85
N ALA A 531 27.19 3.12 -32.27
CA ALA A 531 25.90 3.45 -31.68
C ALA A 531 25.82 3.04 -30.20
N MET A 532 26.33 1.84 -29.85
CA MET A 532 26.42 1.34 -28.48
C MET A 532 27.38 2.16 -27.61
N ALA A 533 28.54 2.55 -28.16
CA ALA A 533 29.51 3.41 -27.48
C ALA A 533 28.90 4.78 -27.15
N VAL A 534 28.19 5.39 -28.12
CA VAL A 534 27.47 6.66 -27.91
C VAL A 534 26.34 6.53 -26.89
N ALA A 535 25.59 5.42 -26.91
CA ALA A 535 24.55 5.15 -25.91
C ALA A 535 25.14 5.03 -24.50
N THR A 536 26.26 4.33 -24.37
CA THR A 536 26.99 4.16 -23.10
C THR A 536 27.51 5.51 -22.57
N ALA A 537 28.14 6.32 -23.44
CA ALA A 537 28.60 7.66 -23.07
C ALA A 537 27.44 8.55 -22.62
N THR A 538 26.32 8.53 -23.34
CA THR A 538 25.11 9.29 -22.98
C THR A 538 24.55 8.86 -21.62
N ALA A 539 24.51 7.55 -21.35
CA ALA A 539 24.07 7.02 -20.06
C ALA A 539 25.00 7.44 -18.90
N LYS A 540 26.33 7.44 -19.11
CA LYS A 540 27.30 7.95 -18.12
C LYS A 540 27.10 9.45 -17.83
N THR A 541 26.90 10.28 -18.86
CA THR A 541 26.61 11.71 -18.67
C THR A 541 25.31 11.93 -17.90
N ALA A 542 24.26 11.17 -18.23
CA ALA A 542 22.98 11.22 -17.50
C ALA A 542 23.15 10.80 -16.03
N LEU A 543 24.01 9.82 -15.74
CA LEU A 543 24.30 9.35 -14.38
C LEU A 543 25.00 10.44 -13.56
N ARG A 544 26.06 11.07 -14.11
CA ARG A 544 26.73 12.21 -13.45
C ARG A 544 25.75 13.34 -13.13
N LYS A 545 24.84 13.64 -14.06
CA LYS A 545 23.78 14.65 -13.85
C LYS A 545 22.81 14.25 -12.74
N ARG A 546 22.38 12.98 -12.70
CA ARG A 546 21.54 12.45 -11.61
C ARG A 546 22.22 12.62 -10.26
N MET A 547 23.47 12.17 -10.13
CA MET A 547 24.24 12.26 -8.89
C MET A 547 24.36 13.70 -8.40
N LYS A 548 24.70 14.64 -9.30
CA LYS A 548 24.77 16.07 -8.99
C LYS A 548 23.46 16.59 -8.38
N HIS A 549 22.32 16.36 -9.05
CA HIS A 549 21.04 16.85 -8.55
C HIS A 549 20.61 16.22 -7.22
N PHE A 550 20.91 14.94 -7.01
CA PHE A 550 20.60 14.26 -5.74
C PHE A 550 21.46 14.81 -4.60
N LYS A 551 22.75 15.06 -4.86
CA LYS A 551 23.67 15.70 -3.93
C LYS A 551 23.24 17.13 -3.58
N ASP A 552 22.96 17.95 -4.59
CA ASP A 552 22.54 19.35 -4.43
C ASP A 552 21.24 19.46 -3.62
N ALA A 553 20.30 18.54 -3.84
CA ALA A 553 19.02 18.50 -3.12
C ALA A 553 19.11 17.84 -1.73
N LYS A 554 20.30 17.39 -1.30
CA LYS A 554 20.51 16.71 0.00
C LYS A 554 19.59 15.50 0.19
N VAL A 555 19.47 14.66 -0.83
CA VAL A 555 18.68 13.43 -0.76
C VAL A 555 19.34 12.46 0.25
N PRO A 556 18.59 11.79 1.15
CA PRO A 556 19.20 10.80 2.06
C PRO A 556 19.72 9.57 1.31
N CYS A 557 20.55 8.77 1.99
CA CYS A 557 21.10 7.52 1.44
C CYS A 557 21.83 7.68 0.09
N LEU A 558 22.54 8.81 -0.16
CA LEU A 558 23.20 9.09 -1.45
C LEU A 558 23.95 7.87 -2.03
N PRO A 559 24.78 7.12 -1.27
CA PRO A 559 25.50 5.97 -1.82
C PRO A 559 24.61 4.88 -2.44
N LEU A 560 23.36 4.74 -1.98
CA LEU A 560 22.39 3.79 -2.52
C LEU A 560 21.68 4.33 -3.77
N LEU A 561 21.54 5.65 -3.88
CA LEU A 561 20.71 6.31 -4.90
C LEU A 561 21.48 6.78 -6.14
N GLU A 562 22.79 6.97 -6.01
CA GLU A 562 23.67 7.46 -7.08
C GLU A 562 23.50 6.63 -8.35
N ASN A 563 23.65 5.31 -8.23
CA ASN A 563 23.46 4.34 -9.31
C ASN A 563 22.21 3.47 -9.12
N ALA A 564 21.37 3.76 -8.13
CA ALA A 564 20.21 2.95 -7.75
C ALA A 564 20.56 1.48 -7.40
N LEU A 565 21.79 1.21 -6.95
CA LEU A 565 22.36 -0.13 -6.79
C LEU A 565 22.40 -0.95 -8.10
N VAL A 566 22.37 -0.27 -9.26
CA VAL A 566 22.51 -0.88 -10.58
C VAL A 566 23.94 -0.71 -11.08
N THR A 567 24.66 -1.83 -11.17
CA THR A 567 26.06 -1.89 -11.62
C THR A 567 26.24 -3.03 -12.63
N PRO A 568 27.41 -3.14 -13.29
CA PRO A 568 27.71 -4.31 -14.11
C PRO A 568 27.63 -5.64 -13.33
N LEU A 569 28.00 -5.63 -12.05
CA LEU A 569 27.93 -6.80 -11.15
C LEU A 569 26.51 -7.08 -10.65
N ARG A 570 25.66 -6.04 -10.62
CA ARG A 570 24.27 -6.11 -10.19
C ARG A 570 23.37 -5.36 -11.18
N PRO A 571 23.13 -5.92 -12.37
CA PRO A 571 22.31 -5.26 -13.37
C PRO A 571 20.85 -5.23 -12.91
N LEU A 572 20.09 -4.23 -13.34
CA LEU A 572 18.64 -4.22 -13.18
C LEU A 572 18.05 -5.21 -14.18
N VAL A 573 17.35 -6.22 -13.71
CA VAL A 573 16.71 -7.25 -14.54
C VAL A 573 15.19 -7.23 -14.39
N GLN A 574 14.48 -7.74 -15.41
CA GLN A 574 13.03 -7.96 -15.28
C GLN A 574 12.73 -8.94 -14.13
N GLY A 575 11.68 -8.68 -13.36
CA GLY A 575 11.30 -9.45 -12.17
C GLY A 575 11.92 -8.98 -10.85
N GLU A 576 12.84 -8.01 -10.89
CA GLU A 576 13.40 -7.41 -9.67
C GLU A 576 12.45 -6.44 -8.98
N TYR A 577 12.77 -6.14 -7.73
CA TYR A 577 12.04 -5.19 -6.91
C TYR A 577 12.93 -3.99 -6.56
N GLY A 578 12.32 -2.81 -6.47
CA GLY A 578 13.01 -1.60 -6.05
C GLY A 578 12.05 -0.56 -5.48
N PHE A 579 12.60 0.49 -4.90
CA PHE A 579 11.83 1.65 -4.49
C PHE A 579 11.74 2.67 -5.62
N VAL A 580 10.55 3.23 -5.82
CA VAL A 580 10.27 4.25 -6.82
C VAL A 580 9.62 5.46 -6.15
N PHE A 581 9.98 6.66 -6.60
CA PHE A 581 9.29 7.88 -6.21
C PHE A 581 8.08 8.12 -7.12
N HIS A 582 6.86 8.03 -6.57
CA HIS A 582 5.62 8.19 -7.33
C HIS A 582 4.60 9.02 -6.54
N GLU A 583 3.96 9.99 -7.18
CA GLU A 583 2.91 10.82 -6.56
C GLU A 583 3.32 11.46 -5.22
N GLY A 584 4.58 11.85 -5.07
CA GLY A 584 5.07 12.50 -3.85
C GLY A 584 5.51 11.55 -2.72
N ARG A 585 5.43 10.23 -2.93
CA ARG A 585 5.72 9.20 -1.94
C ARG A 585 6.65 8.12 -2.50
N ILE A 586 7.22 7.34 -1.58
CA ILE A 586 8.02 6.16 -1.91
C ILE A 586 7.09 4.96 -1.98
N VAL A 587 7.16 4.20 -3.07
CA VAL A 587 6.41 2.96 -3.25
C VAL A 587 7.36 1.82 -3.57
N LEU A 588 6.96 0.60 -3.20
CA LEU A 588 7.63 -0.60 -3.67
C LEU A 588 7.20 -0.87 -5.12
N ALA A 589 8.13 -1.30 -5.98
CA ALA A 589 7.87 -1.54 -7.38
C ALA A 589 8.48 -2.87 -7.82
N HIS A 590 7.71 -3.68 -8.55
CA HIS A 590 8.14 -4.88 -9.24
C HIS A 590 8.37 -4.58 -10.72
N VAL A 591 9.58 -4.79 -11.22
CA VAL A 591 9.97 -4.49 -12.60
C VAL A 591 9.38 -5.51 -13.56
N VAL A 592 8.52 -5.04 -14.47
CA VAL A 592 7.81 -5.87 -15.45
C VAL A 592 8.54 -5.85 -16.80
N ALA A 593 8.99 -4.68 -17.24
CA ALA A 593 9.73 -4.54 -18.50
C ALA A 593 10.71 -3.36 -18.43
N ILE A 594 11.80 -3.43 -19.18
CA ILE A 594 12.83 -2.39 -19.23
C ILE A 594 13.00 -1.99 -20.69
N TYR A 595 12.90 -0.71 -20.99
CA TYR A 595 13.11 -0.20 -22.34
C TYR A 595 14.39 0.61 -22.39
N SER A 596 15.27 0.27 -23.33
CA SER A 596 16.47 1.05 -23.62
C SER A 596 16.40 1.62 -25.02
N LYS A 597 17.00 2.80 -25.20
CA LYS A 597 17.08 3.44 -26.50
C LYS A 597 18.30 2.87 -27.23
N GLY A 598 18.08 2.33 -28.43
CA GLY A 598 19.18 1.94 -29.31
C GLY A 598 20.10 3.13 -29.62
N GLY A 599 21.32 2.87 -30.05
CA GLY A 599 22.29 3.93 -30.26
C GLY A 599 21.88 4.92 -31.36
N GLY A 600 22.17 6.21 -31.13
CA GLY A 600 21.83 7.32 -32.01
C GLY A 600 20.66 8.19 -31.52
N LYS A 601 20.62 9.46 -31.96
CA LYS A 601 19.61 10.45 -31.53
C LYS A 601 18.16 10.00 -31.81
N ASN A 602 17.97 9.21 -32.86
CA ASN A 602 16.66 8.68 -33.30
C ASN A 602 16.54 7.16 -33.11
N GLY A 603 17.38 6.56 -32.25
CA GLY A 603 17.26 5.14 -31.92
C GLY A 603 15.87 4.84 -31.36
N ARG A 604 15.27 3.72 -31.81
CA ARG A 604 14.00 3.23 -31.27
C ARG A 604 14.22 2.72 -29.84
N HIS A 605 13.18 2.82 -29.01
CA HIS A 605 13.17 2.16 -27.71
C HIS A 605 12.82 0.69 -27.92
N GLY A 606 13.68 -0.21 -27.46
CA GLY A 606 13.45 -1.66 -27.47
C GLY A 606 13.32 -2.19 -26.05
N ASN A 607 12.51 -3.23 -25.87
CA ASN A 607 12.49 -3.99 -24.63
C ASN A 607 13.83 -4.72 -24.48
N VAL A 608 14.47 -4.58 -23.32
CA VAL A 608 15.73 -5.24 -22.98
C VAL A 608 15.53 -6.06 -21.70
N GLU A 609 16.21 -7.19 -21.61
CA GLU A 609 16.11 -8.07 -20.43
C GLU A 609 16.79 -7.46 -19.20
N LYS A 610 17.90 -6.74 -19.42
CA LYS A 610 18.71 -6.15 -18.35
C LYS A 610 19.42 -4.86 -18.76
N VAL A 611 19.73 -4.02 -17.77
CA VAL A 611 20.63 -2.85 -17.94
C VAL A 611 21.68 -2.83 -16.83
N THR A 612 22.93 -2.52 -17.17
CA THR A 612 24.06 -2.46 -16.22
C THR A 612 24.27 -1.07 -15.60
N MET A 613 23.52 -0.07 -16.06
CA MET A 613 23.45 1.28 -15.49
C MET A 613 22.00 1.72 -15.47
N ILE A 614 21.52 2.29 -14.35
CA ILE A 614 20.13 2.73 -14.23
C ILE A 614 19.73 3.73 -15.33
N THR A 615 20.64 4.63 -15.72
CA THR A 615 20.44 5.61 -16.80
C THR A 615 20.51 5.03 -18.22
N GLY A 616 20.90 3.75 -18.36
CA GLY A 616 20.78 3.00 -19.61
C GLY A 616 19.34 2.61 -19.91
N ALA A 617 18.47 2.54 -18.90
CA ALA A 617 17.03 2.43 -19.10
C ALA A 617 16.45 3.80 -19.47
N SER A 618 15.75 3.86 -20.59
CA SER A 618 14.91 5.00 -20.95
C SER A 618 13.62 4.99 -20.16
N TYR A 619 13.02 3.80 -20.04
CA TYR A 619 11.80 3.59 -19.27
C TYR A 619 11.82 2.25 -18.55
N ILE A 620 11.16 2.20 -17.41
CA ILE A 620 10.98 1.01 -16.59
C ILE A 620 9.48 0.89 -16.34
N VAL A 621 8.88 -0.19 -16.85
CA VAL A 621 7.50 -0.54 -16.56
C VAL A 621 7.49 -1.36 -15.29
N VAL A 622 6.72 -0.92 -14.29
CA VAL A 622 6.65 -1.59 -12.99
C VAL A 622 5.22 -1.80 -12.53
N LYS A 623 4.99 -2.80 -11.68
CA LYS A 623 3.78 -2.90 -10.85
C LYS A 623 4.11 -2.30 -9.47
N THR A 624 3.35 -1.31 -9.00
CA THR A 624 3.62 -0.65 -7.71
C THR A 624 2.79 -1.22 -6.56
N PHE A 625 3.34 -1.19 -5.35
CA PHE A 625 2.73 -1.59 -4.09
C PHE A 625 2.88 -0.46 -3.07
N GLU A 626 1.78 -0.08 -2.44
CA GLU A 626 1.74 1.01 -1.46
C GLU A 626 2.16 0.49 -0.09
N HIS A 627 2.88 1.31 0.68
CA HIS A 627 3.19 0.98 2.07
C HIS A 627 1.89 0.94 2.89
N VAL A 628 1.65 -0.17 3.58
CA VAL A 628 0.43 -0.35 4.40
C VAL A 628 0.75 -0.10 5.86
N TRP A 629 1.70 -0.85 6.39
CA TRP A 629 2.17 -0.74 7.77
C TRP A 629 3.49 -1.49 7.91
N LEU A 630 4.38 -1.04 8.81
CA LEU A 630 5.66 -1.71 9.07
C LEU A 630 6.34 -2.15 7.76
N ARG A 631 6.82 -3.39 7.65
CA ARG A 631 7.48 -3.90 6.45
C ARG A 631 6.54 -4.35 5.33
N LYS A 632 5.22 -4.18 5.47
CA LYS A 632 4.25 -4.69 4.48
C LYS A 632 3.80 -3.61 3.50
N PHE A 633 3.73 -4.03 2.25
CA PHE A 633 3.29 -3.27 1.10
C PHE A 633 2.12 -4.00 0.44
N GLY A 634 1.07 -3.30 0.05
CA GLY A 634 -0.15 -3.88 -0.50
C GLY A 634 -0.38 -3.41 -1.93
N ASP A 635 -1.12 -4.22 -2.70
CA ASP A 635 -1.78 -3.69 -3.89
C ASP A 635 -2.78 -2.62 -3.42
N SER A 636 -2.67 -1.39 -3.95
CA SER A 636 -3.66 -0.35 -3.65
C SER A 636 -5.02 -0.82 -4.17
N VAL A 637 -6.03 -0.86 -3.30
CA VAL A 637 -7.39 -1.33 -3.62
C VAL A 637 -8.02 -0.52 -4.77
N GLN A 638 -7.52 0.69 -5.03
CA GLN A 638 -8.12 1.63 -5.98
C GLN A 638 -7.51 1.63 -7.39
N SER A 639 -6.41 0.92 -7.67
CA SER A 639 -5.95 0.69 -9.06
C SER A 639 -4.72 -0.21 -9.08
N LYS A 640 -4.72 -1.24 -9.94
CA LYS A 640 -3.50 -1.93 -10.37
C LYS A 640 -2.66 -0.94 -11.18
N LYS A 641 -1.88 -0.08 -10.52
CA LYS A 641 -1.05 0.93 -11.18
C LYS A 641 0.20 0.23 -11.73
N PHE A 642 0.10 -0.24 -12.97
CA PHE A 642 1.29 -0.37 -13.78
C PHE A 642 1.79 1.04 -14.07
N GLY A 643 3.00 1.34 -13.61
CA GLY A 643 3.66 2.63 -13.81
C GLY A 643 4.66 2.54 -14.95
N HIS A 644 4.68 3.54 -15.82
CA HIS A 644 5.72 3.71 -16.82
C HIS A 644 6.65 4.84 -16.36
N PHE A 645 7.80 4.47 -15.82
CA PHE A 645 8.69 5.38 -15.12
C PHE A 645 9.98 5.64 -15.87
N THR A 646 10.53 6.84 -15.74
CA THR A 646 11.89 7.13 -16.21
C THR A 646 12.90 6.56 -15.21
N SER A 647 14.13 6.32 -15.66
CA SER A 647 15.21 5.86 -14.78
C SER A 647 15.45 6.78 -13.58
N LEU A 648 15.16 8.08 -13.71
CA LEU A 648 15.33 9.09 -12.65
C LEU A 648 14.48 8.84 -11.39
N VAL A 649 13.26 8.33 -11.55
CA VAL A 649 12.34 8.12 -10.40
C VAL A 649 12.51 6.75 -9.74
N PHE A 650 13.25 5.83 -10.38
CA PHE A 650 13.65 4.56 -9.79
C PHE A 650 14.84 4.80 -8.86
N LEU A 651 14.63 4.63 -7.57
CA LEU A 651 15.55 5.10 -6.52
C LEU A 651 16.65 4.10 -6.23
N CYS A 652 16.29 2.85 -5.92
CA CYS A 652 17.23 1.76 -5.69
C CYS A 652 16.58 0.37 -5.85
N VAL A 653 17.38 -0.62 -6.25
CA VAL A 653 17.01 -2.05 -6.22
C VAL A 653 17.08 -2.55 -4.78
N LEU A 654 16.11 -3.37 -4.36
CA LEU A 654 16.09 -3.96 -3.02
C LEU A 654 17.21 -4.97 -2.84
N LYS A 655 17.86 -4.99 -1.68
CA LYS A 655 18.88 -6.01 -1.34
C LYS A 655 18.29 -7.41 -1.31
N HIS A 656 17.05 -7.55 -0.83
CA HIS A 656 16.36 -8.83 -0.76
C HIS A 656 15.05 -8.78 -1.54
N LYS A 657 14.73 -9.88 -2.22
CA LYS A 657 13.42 -10.03 -2.88
C LYS A 657 12.33 -9.99 -1.80
N PRO A 658 11.27 -9.17 -1.96
CA PRO A 658 10.15 -9.18 -1.04
C PRO A 658 9.52 -10.56 -0.97
N SER A 659 9.20 -10.99 0.24
CA SER A 659 8.42 -12.21 0.44
C SER A 659 6.94 -11.90 0.26
N ALA A 660 6.13 -12.85 -0.21
CA ALA A 660 4.68 -12.69 -0.17
C ALA A 660 4.26 -12.43 1.29
N ALA A 661 3.58 -11.32 1.55
CA ALA A 661 3.08 -11.04 2.89
C ALA A 661 2.06 -12.11 3.25
N ALA A 662 2.11 -12.57 4.49
CA ALA A 662 1.08 -13.42 5.05
C ALA A 662 -0.27 -12.76 4.84
N SER A 663 -1.17 -13.42 4.12
CA SER A 663 -2.59 -13.17 4.28
C SER A 663 -2.94 -13.50 5.74
N GLN A 664 -2.90 -12.50 6.61
CA GLN A 664 -3.45 -12.62 7.97
C GLN A 664 -4.94 -12.33 7.85
N GLY A 665 -5.76 -13.38 7.93
CA GLY A 665 -7.22 -13.25 8.04
C GLY A 665 -8.01 -13.39 6.73
N PRO A 666 -9.27 -13.86 6.79
CA PRO A 666 -10.11 -14.15 5.62
C PRO A 666 -10.69 -12.91 4.89
N THR A 667 -10.29 -11.68 5.22
CA THR A 667 -10.97 -10.46 4.70
C THR A 667 -10.09 -9.43 3.98
N MET A 668 -8.77 -9.61 3.89
CA MET A 668 -7.89 -8.76 3.08
C MET A 668 -7.63 -9.38 1.70
N THR A 669 -8.44 -9.02 0.70
CA THR A 669 -8.43 -9.56 -0.67
C THR A 669 -7.24 -9.11 -1.53
N GLY A 670 -6.08 -8.76 -0.93
CA GLY A 670 -4.87 -8.33 -1.64
C GLY A 670 -3.63 -9.13 -1.25
N LYS A 671 -2.89 -9.66 -2.24
CA LYS A 671 -1.56 -10.26 -2.04
C LYS A 671 -0.57 -9.16 -1.64
N GLY A 672 -0.39 -8.93 -0.34
CA GLY A 672 0.66 -8.04 0.15
C GLY A 672 2.06 -8.60 -0.10
N LEU A 673 3.08 -7.75 -0.01
CA LEU A 673 4.50 -8.06 -0.04
C LEU A 673 5.15 -7.57 1.26
N GLU A 674 6.08 -8.33 1.81
CA GLU A 674 6.86 -7.95 2.98
C GLU A 674 8.34 -7.80 2.58
N VAL A 675 8.90 -6.61 2.82
CA VAL A 675 10.32 -6.31 2.53
C VAL A 675 11.21 -6.70 3.72
N GLY A 676 12.48 -6.98 3.46
CA GLY A 676 13.46 -7.25 4.52
C GLY A 676 13.69 -6.05 5.43
N GLU A 677 14.23 -6.28 6.63
CA GLU A 677 14.46 -5.22 7.62
C GLU A 677 15.40 -4.11 7.11
N GLN A 678 16.51 -4.48 6.45
CA GLN A 678 17.44 -3.51 5.87
C GLN A 678 16.79 -2.66 4.75
N ASP A 679 15.97 -3.30 3.93
CA ASP A 679 15.23 -2.64 2.85
C ASP A 679 14.15 -1.73 3.45
N TYR A 680 13.52 -2.12 4.56
CA TYR A 680 12.56 -1.29 5.28
C TYR A 680 13.21 -0.07 5.94
N ALA A 681 14.39 -0.22 6.54
CA ALA A 681 15.16 0.92 7.06
C ALA A 681 15.47 1.92 5.94
N THR A 682 15.88 1.42 4.77
CA THR A 682 16.08 2.23 3.56
C THR A 682 14.78 2.94 3.15
N PHE A 683 13.65 2.24 3.14
CA PHE A 683 12.34 2.83 2.84
C PHE A 683 11.99 3.98 3.80
N CYS A 684 12.19 3.80 5.10
CA CYS A 684 11.92 4.83 6.12
C CYS A 684 12.78 6.08 5.88
N GLU A 685 14.08 5.91 5.63
CA GLU A 685 14.99 7.02 5.32
C GLU A 685 14.57 7.76 4.04
N LEU A 686 14.27 7.04 2.97
CA LEU A 686 13.80 7.62 1.71
C LEU A 686 12.46 8.35 1.88
N SER A 687 11.54 7.80 2.68
CA SER A 687 10.23 8.39 2.94
C SER A 687 10.36 9.72 3.70
N ASN A 688 11.25 9.77 4.69
CA ASN A 688 11.59 10.99 5.41
C ASN A 688 12.22 12.05 4.49
N GLY A 689 13.00 11.62 3.49
CA GLY A 689 13.61 12.50 2.47
C GLY A 689 12.77 12.77 1.23
N SER A 690 11.49 12.40 1.19
CA SER A 690 10.63 12.48 0.00
C SER A 690 10.58 13.87 -0.64
N LYS A 691 10.57 14.95 0.15
CA LYS A 691 10.60 16.34 -0.36
C LYS A 691 11.91 16.67 -1.10
N ASN A 692 13.04 16.18 -0.61
CA ASN A 692 14.35 16.39 -1.22
C ASN A 692 14.44 15.61 -2.53
N ILE A 693 13.93 14.37 -2.55
CA ILE A 693 13.82 13.53 -3.76
C ILE A 693 12.95 14.25 -4.82
N ALA A 694 11.78 14.77 -4.42
CA ALA A 694 10.90 15.52 -5.32
C ALA A 694 11.61 16.73 -5.94
N THR A 695 12.38 17.45 -5.14
CA THR A 695 13.17 18.61 -5.58
C THR A 695 14.24 18.19 -6.58
N ALA A 696 15.03 17.15 -6.28
CA ALA A 696 16.05 16.62 -7.18
C ALA A 696 15.47 16.21 -8.54
N ILE A 697 14.33 15.50 -8.54
CA ILE A 697 13.64 15.07 -9.76
C ILE A 697 13.15 16.27 -10.56
N LYS A 698 12.58 17.27 -9.89
CA LYS A 698 12.10 18.50 -10.53
C LYS A 698 13.25 19.29 -11.17
N GLU A 699 14.37 19.46 -10.46
CA GLU A 699 15.55 20.16 -10.99
C GLU A 699 16.17 19.42 -12.18
N HIS A 700 16.25 18.09 -12.13
CA HIS A 700 16.76 17.30 -13.26
C HIS A 700 15.89 17.46 -14.52
N GLY A 701 14.57 17.57 -14.34
CA GLY A 701 13.58 17.77 -15.40
C GLY A 701 13.55 19.18 -15.98
N LYS A 702 14.13 20.19 -15.32
CA LYS A 702 14.27 21.52 -15.91
C LYS A 702 15.19 21.40 -17.13
N ARG A 703 14.60 21.59 -18.32
CA ARG A 703 15.35 21.70 -19.57
C ARG A 703 16.29 22.89 -19.38
N GLY A 704 17.60 22.62 -19.30
CA GLY A 704 18.59 23.66 -19.07
C GLY A 704 18.30 24.82 -20.02
N LYS A 705 18.07 26.03 -19.49
CA LYS A 705 18.00 27.22 -20.32
C LYS A 705 19.26 27.18 -21.17
N ARG A 706 19.11 27.14 -22.49
CA ARG A 706 20.23 27.14 -23.43
C ARG A 706 21.07 28.34 -23.03
N ILE A 707 22.24 28.09 -22.43
CA ILE A 707 23.19 29.15 -22.16
C ILE A 707 23.50 29.72 -23.55
N PRO A 708 23.28 31.04 -23.78
CA PRO A 708 23.58 31.65 -25.06
C PRO A 708 24.99 31.26 -25.49
N LYS A 709 25.15 30.89 -26.76
CA LYS A 709 26.35 30.24 -27.28
C LYS A 709 27.60 31.14 -27.29
N ASP A 710 27.48 32.36 -26.75
CA ASP A 710 28.48 33.42 -26.77
C ASP A 710 29.23 33.56 -25.43
N SER A 711 29.04 32.64 -24.46
CA SER A 711 29.87 32.58 -23.25
C SER A 711 31.05 31.61 -23.45
N GLU A 712 32.21 32.15 -23.76
CA GLU A 712 33.51 31.54 -24.11
C GLU A 712 34.18 30.63 -23.03
N ALA A 713 33.43 30.05 -22.09
CA ALA A 713 34.02 29.47 -20.87
C ALA A 713 33.93 27.92 -20.70
N VAL A 714 33.72 27.13 -21.76
CA VAL A 714 33.41 25.67 -21.61
C VAL A 714 34.56 24.71 -21.99
N GLN A 715 35.78 25.18 -22.28
CA GLN A 715 36.90 24.28 -22.61
C GLN A 715 37.71 23.73 -21.41
N ALA A 716 37.40 24.10 -20.16
CA ALA A 716 38.26 23.75 -19.01
C ALA A 716 37.86 22.50 -18.19
N VAL A 717 36.80 21.75 -18.56
CA VAL A 717 36.26 20.68 -17.69
C VAL A 717 36.59 19.26 -18.17
N GLU A 718 37.18 19.08 -19.36
CA GLU A 718 37.55 17.74 -19.85
C GLU A 718 38.97 17.28 -19.50
N THR A 719 39.83 18.14 -18.93
CA THR A 719 41.24 17.82 -18.62
C THR A 719 41.51 17.35 -17.18
N GLU A 720 40.63 17.59 -16.20
CA GLU A 720 40.91 17.25 -14.78
C GLU A 720 40.60 15.80 -14.39
N ALA A 721 40.22 14.93 -15.33
CA ALA A 721 39.85 13.54 -15.03
C ALA A 721 40.98 12.51 -15.24
N GLU A 722 42.11 12.89 -15.84
CA GLU A 722 43.25 11.98 -16.08
C GLU A 722 44.38 12.12 -15.04
N ASP A 723 44.42 13.21 -14.25
CA ASP A 723 45.54 13.47 -13.33
C ASP A 723 45.39 12.89 -11.90
N ASN A 724 44.32 12.13 -11.61
CA ASN A 724 44.04 11.61 -10.25
C ASN A 724 44.33 10.12 -10.06
N GLU A 725 44.95 9.44 -11.03
CA GLU A 725 45.31 8.01 -10.94
C GLU A 725 46.81 7.75 -10.67
N SER A 726 47.64 8.77 -10.46
CA SER A 726 49.10 8.61 -10.31
C SER A 726 49.68 8.95 -8.92
N ASN A 727 48.87 8.99 -7.84
CA ASN A 727 49.40 9.18 -6.49
C ASN A 727 48.74 8.21 -5.49
N SER A 728 49.21 6.97 -5.49
CA SER A 728 49.13 6.06 -4.35
C SER A 728 50.26 5.03 -4.45
N ASP A 729 51.42 5.39 -3.90
CA ASP A 729 52.40 4.47 -3.31
C ASP A 729 52.29 4.58 -1.79
#